data_AF-A0A944FRB2-F1
#
_entry.id   AF-A0A944FRB2-F1
#
_cell.length_a   1.000
_cell.length_b   1.000
_cell.length_c   1.000
_cell.angle_alpha   90.00
_cell.angle_beta   90.00
_cell.angle_gamma   90.00
#
_symmetry.space_group_name_H-M   'P 1'
#
loop_
_entity.id
_entity.type
_entity.pdbx_description
1 polymer ?
#
loop_
_entity_poly.entity_id
_entity_poly.type
_entity_poly.pdbx_seq_one_letter_code
_entity_poly.pdbx_strand_id
1 'polypeptide(L)'
;MKKYILTIASALLALGACTHNEPQLADAIETGTDVLSFDSKGSTQQISVRANCDWTASADADWVLFTPENGKSNTTAITVTVGENPSEDERRATLSIASDAKKVEVTIVQRGPVAGFDGHIRSAEDFNEFARLAAEFSEGEVIDFEADVDMAGADLKPIASFKGVLDGKGHKLYNFSVVSEYSNAGLILENRGTVKDIYVGSADGKNWDGKSTIRFVSSESVGISAGLIAINYGTLEKVRNFVSVDFNCLTAGDGYGTVGGVCGRSGSESAVFRACENHGRVSFTGAMAYKSVLGGVLGYNVQPGITVEDCVNYASLDQATVTKKEYAMAGVVGRSDIAMNIRGCRNEGSISYSCTEAPGSYIHIAGIAGALYKGCKVENCTNAATVRSSILQVNRMGGIVGTVNSGGDVLNCVNEGEVCIDQSANDNWQAAGGIVGFEEKCTSETLCHIEGCTNKGAVNIAVNNATTHANKVCAGGIIGFSCSSTDVKGNTNEGPVSIVNAGTGAVYAGGILGWYTKGSAWKSSENLNKANVDASGSAAAAGGVVGNASIASCNISNETNRGVISCSVASACGSIAGLSAAALTSCCVGGVVNSTEVTAANFESLIQGSASTGTPVGCYFDGGSGPVPYIIVDKESLNFPFGGDSKELGVDANCAWTVSTTASWLNLSPAQGDSEVKTVSVTASANEVKESRSAEIIFTATDNPALSVTVSVSQEPYVDGLPGNAIASASDWKKFAALAGDASASDSYTLSADITIPAADFNPIASFAGVLNGGGYTITIDGAESDLNNVALIQTLSGTVRNLAVAGSLKTSFDGSAQHYLASVAGIVNGGRVENCSSSATLELSSGSGTAYAVAGGIVADLQGDGATVSGCSYSGKLSVLTSCPGIVGGVLGYGESSADAPSISILSCSMTGELIVDHSASNWDYIGGVVGKMGASKNPFTKYTIRDCSTSGSVTIVKAPKMRGGGVLGSSGASTDYEVSGCSFTGLFDIQSTEEVDRLCGAVGPGFSEAAATGTVSNCTFDGSVKAVNGGKLYLAGIYGNNGSASVVIDNCKTTARSSISGFTAAKSIALIAARPNKAGFTVKNCKVAGKVVDVTAEEPSEITVTADNIADWMFKGSGTTVNVTLENNGYNAE
;
A
#
# COMPACT_ATOMS: atom_id res chain seq x y z
N MET A 1 -3.70 -95.44 8.53
CA MET A 1 -3.99 -94.86 7.20
C MET A 1 -5.49 -95.01 7.01
N LYS A 2 -6.29 -94.01 6.64
CA LYS A 2 -6.10 -92.98 5.62
C LYS A 2 -6.82 -91.72 6.13
N LYS A 3 -6.10 -90.61 6.31
CA LYS A 3 -6.03 -89.94 7.63
C LYS A 3 -6.58 -88.49 7.67
N TYR A 4 -7.78 -88.35 8.26
CA TYR A 4 -8.35 -87.23 9.06
C TYR A 4 -8.74 -85.89 8.39
N ILE A 5 -9.75 -85.14 8.85
CA ILE A 5 -11.12 -85.43 9.35
C ILE A 5 -11.89 -84.08 9.41
N LEU A 6 -13.22 -84.18 9.23
CA LEU A 6 -14.27 -83.17 9.26
C LEU A 6 -14.67 -82.74 10.71
N THR A 7 -15.49 -81.69 10.87
CA THR A 7 -16.60 -81.49 11.87
C THR A 7 -16.44 -80.65 13.19
N ILE A 8 -17.07 -79.45 13.18
CA ILE A 8 -18.13 -78.82 14.04
C ILE A 8 -17.97 -78.56 15.59
N ALA A 9 -18.27 -77.29 15.96
CA ALA A 9 -18.91 -76.66 17.17
C ALA A 9 -18.16 -76.34 18.50
N SER A 10 -18.59 -75.20 19.11
CA SER A 10 -18.44 -74.68 20.52
C SER A 10 -17.06 -74.06 20.89
N ALA A 11 -16.87 -73.04 21.75
CA ALA A 11 -17.69 -72.40 22.78
C ALA A 11 -17.17 -70.98 23.16
N LEU A 12 -18.06 -70.23 23.81
CA LEU A 12 -17.91 -68.93 24.48
C LEU A 12 -17.19 -69.07 25.86
N LEU A 13 -16.58 -67.98 26.35
CA LEU A 13 -16.09 -67.68 27.73
C LEU A 13 -14.90 -68.47 28.33
N ALA A 14 -13.88 -67.75 28.81
CA ALA A 14 -13.46 -67.69 30.23
C ALA A 14 -12.18 -66.85 30.44
N LEU A 15 -12.13 -66.14 31.57
CA LEU A 15 -11.04 -65.30 32.10
C LEU A 15 -9.74 -66.06 32.41
N GLY A 16 -8.60 -65.34 32.45
CA GLY A 16 -7.48 -65.67 33.37
C GLY A 16 -6.05 -65.51 32.84
N ALA A 17 -5.35 -64.52 33.40
CA ALA A 17 -3.93 -64.13 33.36
C ALA A 17 -2.82 -65.14 32.97
N CYS A 18 -1.77 -64.66 32.26
CA CYS A 18 -0.36 -64.62 32.73
C CYS A 18 0.59 -63.84 31.79
N THR A 19 1.33 -62.90 32.40
CA THR A 19 2.67 -62.30 32.15
C THR A 19 3.36 -62.39 30.77
N HIS A 20 3.82 -61.24 30.24
CA HIS A 20 4.86 -61.16 29.21
C HIS A 20 5.98 -60.18 29.60
N ASN A 21 7.24 -60.63 29.44
CA ASN A 21 8.46 -59.83 29.40
C ASN A 21 8.41 -58.88 28.19
N GLU A 22 8.77 -57.60 28.37
CA GLU A 22 9.00 -56.67 27.25
C GLU A 22 10.49 -56.62 26.84
N PRO A 23 10.80 -56.48 25.54
CA PRO A 23 12.16 -56.37 25.02
C PRO A 23 12.75 -54.97 25.27
N GLN A 24 14.02 -54.91 25.68
CA GLN A 24 14.75 -53.66 25.88
C GLN A 24 15.01 -52.97 24.52
N LEU A 25 14.56 -51.73 24.38
CA LEU A 25 14.73 -50.93 23.18
C LEU A 25 16.22 -50.67 22.91
N ALA A 26 16.65 -50.84 21.65
CA ALA A 26 18.00 -50.53 21.22
C ALA A 26 18.24 -49.01 21.21
N ASP A 27 19.47 -48.61 21.53
CA ASP A 27 19.89 -47.21 21.56
C ASP A 27 19.67 -46.53 20.20
N ALA A 28 18.99 -45.39 20.25
CA ALA A 28 18.66 -44.53 19.14
C ALA A 28 19.06 -43.10 19.51
N ILE A 29 19.77 -42.44 18.61
CA ILE A 29 20.22 -41.05 18.67
C ILE A 29 19.86 -40.45 17.30
N GLU A 30 19.31 -39.24 17.26
CA GLU A 30 18.86 -38.51 16.06
C GLU A 30 19.12 -37.01 16.23
N THR A 31 19.41 -36.27 15.15
CA THR A 31 19.72 -34.84 15.20
C THR A 31 18.77 -34.00 14.34
N GLY A 32 18.53 -32.74 14.70
CA GLY A 32 17.54 -31.86 14.04
C GLY A 32 17.93 -31.39 12.64
N THR A 33 19.21 -31.51 12.31
CA THR A 33 19.76 -31.39 10.97
C THR A 33 20.99 -32.30 10.91
N ASP A 34 21.36 -32.73 9.72
CA ASP A 34 22.59 -33.49 9.51
C ASP A 34 23.78 -32.55 9.19
N VAL A 35 23.48 -31.26 8.92
CA VAL A 35 24.45 -30.21 8.59
C VAL A 35 24.08 -28.89 9.27
N LEU A 36 25.04 -28.24 9.92
CA LEU A 36 24.96 -26.82 10.25
C LEU A 36 25.95 -26.04 9.38
N SER A 37 25.47 -24.97 8.74
CA SER A 37 26.28 -24.13 7.86
C SER A 37 26.51 -22.77 8.48
N PHE A 38 27.77 -22.43 8.71
CA PHE A 38 28.20 -21.16 9.27
C PHE A 38 29.03 -20.38 8.26
N ASP A 39 28.92 -19.06 8.30
CA ASP A 39 29.87 -18.16 7.66
C ASP A 39 31.25 -18.22 8.34
N SER A 40 32.20 -17.52 7.74
CA SER A 40 33.58 -17.47 8.20
C SER A 40 33.78 -16.80 9.54
N LYS A 41 32.99 -15.77 9.86
CA LYS A 41 33.13 -15.00 11.10
C LYS A 41 32.65 -15.74 12.33
N GLY A 42 31.81 -16.74 12.08
CA GLY A 42 31.28 -17.58 13.11
C GLY A 42 30.11 -16.90 13.77
N SER A 43 29.19 -17.73 14.16
CA SER A 43 27.96 -17.35 14.81
C SER A 43 27.54 -18.48 15.73
N THR A 44 26.45 -18.29 16.44
CA THR A 44 25.87 -19.34 17.25
C THR A 44 24.64 -19.86 16.56
N GLN A 45 24.60 -21.17 16.34
CA GLN A 45 23.42 -21.89 15.86
C GLN A 45 23.14 -23.05 16.78
N GLN A 46 21.89 -23.48 16.86
CA GLN A 46 21.49 -24.57 17.74
C GLN A 46 21.14 -25.79 16.91
N ILE A 47 21.52 -26.97 17.42
CA ILE A 47 21.08 -28.26 16.88
C ILE A 47 20.48 -29.09 18.00
N SER A 48 19.28 -29.60 17.76
CA SER A 48 18.62 -30.52 18.68
C SER A 48 19.17 -31.93 18.50
N VAL A 49 19.45 -32.63 19.61
CA VAL A 49 19.84 -34.05 19.61
C VAL A 49 18.88 -34.83 20.49
N ARG A 50 18.23 -35.83 19.90
CA ARG A 50 17.24 -36.68 20.55
C ARG A 50 17.78 -38.09 20.68
N ALA A 51 17.81 -38.61 21.91
CA ALA A 51 18.24 -39.98 22.17
C ALA A 51 17.30 -40.69 23.15
N ASN A 52 17.19 -42.01 23.03
CA ASN A 52 16.51 -42.85 24.03
C ASN A 52 17.48 -43.46 25.07
N CYS A 53 18.76 -43.09 25.00
CA CYS A 53 19.85 -43.54 25.84
C CYS A 53 20.64 -42.33 26.32
N ASP A 54 21.44 -42.52 27.37
CA ASP A 54 22.41 -41.51 27.76
C ASP A 54 23.50 -41.42 26.69
N TRP A 55 23.91 -40.20 26.36
CA TRP A 55 24.88 -39.95 25.32
C TRP A 55 25.89 -38.89 25.73
N THR A 56 27.02 -38.93 25.04
CA THR A 56 28.09 -37.95 25.14
C THR A 56 28.27 -37.34 23.76
N ALA A 57 28.44 -36.03 23.71
CA ALA A 57 28.79 -35.30 22.51
C ALA A 57 30.28 -34.98 22.57
N SER A 58 30.94 -35.22 21.44
CA SER A 58 32.34 -34.87 21.24
C SER A 58 32.47 -34.29 19.85
N ALA A 59 33.12 -33.14 19.72
CA ALA A 59 33.57 -32.67 18.42
C ALA A 59 34.97 -33.25 18.16
N ASP A 60 35.22 -33.65 16.93
CA ASP A 60 36.55 -34.07 16.48
C ASP A 60 37.49 -32.87 16.22
N ALA A 61 36.99 -31.64 16.36
CA ALA A 61 37.76 -30.42 16.25
C ALA A 61 37.46 -29.44 17.40
N ASP A 62 38.50 -28.80 17.90
CA ASP A 62 38.49 -27.89 19.05
C ASP A 62 37.85 -26.51 18.77
N TRP A 63 37.71 -26.13 17.50
CA TRP A 63 37.08 -24.87 17.09
C TRP A 63 35.54 -24.90 17.09
N VAL A 64 34.94 -26.08 17.20
CA VAL A 64 33.51 -26.24 17.44
C VAL A 64 33.31 -26.27 18.95
N LEU A 65 32.85 -25.15 19.51
CA LEU A 65 32.42 -25.12 20.90
C LEU A 65 30.97 -25.52 20.97
N PHE A 66 30.65 -26.38 21.92
CA PHE A 66 29.28 -26.83 22.07
C PHE A 66 28.95 -27.10 23.53
N THR A 67 27.69 -26.86 23.87
CA THR A 67 27.18 -27.14 25.21
C THR A 67 25.74 -27.64 25.12
N PRO A 68 25.38 -28.71 25.85
CA PRO A 68 26.21 -29.50 26.79
C PRO A 68 27.03 -30.64 26.13
N GLU A 69 28.10 -31.12 26.79
CA GLU A 69 28.95 -32.24 26.34
C GLU A 69 28.36 -33.63 26.59
N ASN A 70 27.30 -33.72 27.38
CA ASN A 70 26.61 -34.96 27.69
C ASN A 70 25.13 -34.67 27.86
N GLY A 71 24.33 -35.64 27.43
CA GLY A 71 22.89 -35.60 27.50
C GLY A 71 22.36 -36.93 28.00
N LYS A 72 21.21 -36.89 28.65
CA LYS A 72 20.48 -38.08 29.07
C LYS A 72 19.54 -38.54 27.96
N SER A 73 18.89 -39.69 28.15
CA SER A 73 17.81 -40.18 27.29
C SER A 73 16.65 -39.17 27.18
N ASN A 74 16.77 -38.18 26.30
CA ASN A 74 15.76 -37.20 25.92
C ASN A 74 16.28 -36.33 24.76
N THR A 75 15.49 -35.33 24.34
CA THR A 75 15.96 -34.26 23.45
C THR A 75 16.75 -33.22 24.24
N THR A 76 18.01 -32.98 23.88
CA THR A 76 18.84 -31.90 24.41
C THR A 76 19.26 -30.99 23.26
N ALA A 77 19.12 -29.68 23.42
CA ALA A 77 19.67 -28.72 22.46
C ALA A 77 21.17 -28.59 22.72
N ILE A 78 21.97 -28.94 21.72
CA ILE A 78 23.38 -28.60 21.71
C ILE A 78 23.49 -27.22 21.04
N THR A 79 23.88 -26.22 21.82
CA THR A 79 24.26 -24.91 21.25
C THR A 79 25.64 -25.08 20.65
N VAL A 80 25.76 -24.88 19.34
CA VAL A 80 27.02 -24.95 18.61
C VAL A 80 27.45 -23.53 18.31
N THR A 81 28.53 -23.12 18.96
CA THR A 81 29.19 -21.85 18.71
C THR A 81 30.49 -22.15 18.00
N VAL A 82 30.62 -21.64 16.79
CA VAL A 82 31.89 -21.66 16.09
C VAL A 82 32.48 -20.26 16.18
N GLY A 83 33.76 -20.19 16.54
CA GLY A 83 34.52 -18.95 16.37
C GLY A 83 34.81 -18.70 14.89
N GLU A 84 35.47 -17.59 14.59
CA GLU A 84 35.96 -17.30 13.25
C GLU A 84 36.79 -18.48 12.70
N ASN A 85 36.55 -18.85 11.44
CA ASN A 85 37.41 -19.74 10.68
C ASN A 85 38.57 -18.93 10.09
N PRO A 86 39.82 -19.11 10.52
CA PRO A 86 40.94 -18.37 9.94
C PRO A 86 41.47 -19.00 8.64
N SER A 87 40.97 -20.18 8.25
CA SER A 87 41.39 -20.93 7.06
C SER A 87 40.47 -20.64 5.88
N GLU A 88 41.04 -20.28 4.72
CA GLU A 88 40.29 -20.06 3.46
C GLU A 88 39.53 -21.30 2.98
N ASP A 89 40.03 -22.48 3.34
CA ASP A 89 39.31 -23.73 3.13
C ASP A 89 38.09 -23.81 4.05
N GLU A 90 36.97 -24.23 3.48
CA GLU A 90 35.82 -24.70 4.25
C GLU A 90 36.31 -25.75 5.24
N ARG A 91 36.20 -25.43 6.54
CA ARG A 91 36.53 -26.39 7.58
C ARG A 91 35.28 -27.16 7.94
N ARG A 92 35.46 -28.47 7.98
CA ARG A 92 34.43 -29.40 8.41
C ARG A 92 34.86 -30.01 9.73
N ALA A 93 33.92 -30.09 10.64
CA ALA A 93 34.05 -30.89 11.84
C ALA A 93 32.83 -31.77 11.95
N THR A 94 33.01 -32.88 12.64
CA THR A 94 31.94 -33.78 12.98
C THR A 94 31.67 -33.66 14.47
N LEU A 95 30.51 -33.09 14.79
CA LEU A 95 29.96 -33.23 16.13
C LEU A 95 29.36 -34.63 16.23
N SER A 96 30.05 -35.51 16.96
CA SER A 96 29.65 -36.89 17.22
C SER A 96 28.85 -36.98 18.51
N ILE A 97 27.62 -37.46 18.43
CA ILE A 97 26.82 -37.80 19.61
C ILE A 97 26.67 -39.31 19.71
N ALA A 98 27.10 -39.87 20.84
CA ALA A 98 27.23 -41.31 21.00
C ALA A 98 26.83 -41.81 22.40
N SER A 99 26.19 -42.98 22.43
CA SER A 99 26.09 -43.87 23.58
C SER A 99 27.06 -45.04 23.44
N ASP A 100 27.07 -45.98 24.38
CA ASP A 100 27.87 -47.21 24.31
C ASP A 100 27.49 -48.13 23.11
N ALA A 101 26.30 -47.93 22.52
CA ALA A 101 25.75 -48.80 21.46
C ALA A 101 25.40 -48.09 20.15
N LYS A 102 25.27 -46.75 20.11
CA LYS A 102 24.89 -45.98 18.91
C LYS A 102 25.67 -44.67 18.79
N LYS A 103 26.03 -44.28 17.56
CA LYS A 103 26.68 -43.02 17.20
C LYS A 103 25.94 -42.33 16.06
N VAL A 104 25.73 -41.02 16.17
CA VAL A 104 25.23 -40.12 15.10
C VAL A 104 26.15 -38.92 14.97
N GLU A 105 26.30 -38.43 13.75
CA GLU A 105 27.30 -37.45 13.35
C GLU A 105 26.60 -36.29 12.66
N VAL A 106 26.87 -35.07 13.11
CA VAL A 106 26.42 -33.83 12.48
C VAL A 106 27.63 -33.18 11.84
N THR A 107 27.51 -32.87 10.55
CA THR A 107 28.56 -32.15 9.85
C THR A 107 28.42 -30.66 10.16
N ILE A 108 29.37 -30.11 10.89
CA ILE A 108 29.52 -28.67 11.02
C ILE A 108 30.34 -28.21 9.83
N VAL A 109 29.69 -27.50 8.92
CA VAL A 109 30.31 -26.88 7.76
C VAL A 109 30.46 -25.42 8.10
N GLN A 110 31.69 -24.99 8.36
CA GLN A 110 31.98 -23.57 8.43
C GLN A 110 32.77 -23.22 7.18
N ARG A 111 32.18 -22.38 6.32
CA ARG A 111 32.91 -21.88 5.17
C ARG A 111 34.18 -21.18 5.68
N GLY A 112 35.26 -21.30 4.93
CA GLY A 112 36.36 -20.37 5.11
C GLY A 112 35.86 -18.95 4.91
N PRO A 113 36.52 -17.94 5.48
CA PRO A 113 36.50 -16.60 4.92
C PRO A 113 36.65 -16.80 3.43
N VAL A 114 35.74 -16.19 2.69
CA VAL A 114 35.86 -16.20 1.26
C VAL A 114 37.26 -15.68 0.99
N ALA A 115 38.12 -16.56 0.46
CA ALA A 115 39.57 -16.47 0.60
C ALA A 115 40.05 -15.03 0.40
N GLY A 116 40.56 -14.40 1.46
CA GLY A 116 41.01 -13.01 1.44
C GLY A 116 40.05 -11.94 1.99
N PHE A 117 38.79 -12.24 2.34
CA PHE A 117 37.83 -11.24 2.85
C PHE A 117 36.99 -11.71 4.04
N ASP A 118 36.87 -10.84 5.03
CA ASP A 118 36.32 -11.13 6.33
C ASP A 118 34.95 -10.46 6.56
N GLY A 119 34.31 -9.90 5.52
CA GLY A 119 33.01 -9.24 5.66
C GLY A 119 33.08 -7.80 6.16
N HIS A 120 34.28 -7.29 6.46
CA HIS A 120 34.48 -5.91 6.88
C HIS A 120 35.37 -5.17 5.89
N ILE A 121 34.95 -3.98 5.53
CA ILE A 121 35.66 -3.13 4.59
C ILE A 121 36.35 -2.03 5.39
N ARG A 122 37.69 -2.11 5.45
CA ARG A 122 38.55 -1.15 6.17
C ARG A 122 39.54 -0.45 5.25
N SER A 123 39.89 -1.07 4.13
CA SER A 123 40.83 -0.54 3.14
C SER A 123 40.39 -0.77 1.70
N ALA A 124 41.16 -0.25 0.75
CA ALA A 124 40.92 -0.46 -0.67
C ALA A 124 41.11 -1.93 -1.08
N GLU A 125 42.04 -2.63 -0.43
CA GLU A 125 42.26 -4.06 -0.61
C GLU A 125 41.03 -4.86 -0.18
N ASP A 126 40.47 -4.56 1.00
CA ASP A 126 39.24 -5.21 1.48
C ASP A 126 38.07 -4.98 0.52
N PHE A 127 37.90 -3.75 0.02
CA PHE A 127 36.83 -3.43 -0.92
C PHE A 127 36.99 -4.16 -2.25
N ASN A 128 38.20 -4.24 -2.80
CA ASN A 128 38.45 -4.97 -4.04
C ASN A 128 38.19 -6.46 -3.87
N GLU A 129 38.53 -7.02 -2.72
CA GLU A 129 38.29 -8.42 -2.43
C GLU A 129 36.78 -8.70 -2.25
N PHE A 130 36.07 -7.85 -1.51
CA PHE A 130 34.61 -7.84 -1.49
C PHE A 130 34.03 -7.81 -2.91
N ALA A 131 34.51 -6.88 -3.75
CA ALA A 131 33.98 -6.70 -5.10
C ALA A 131 34.19 -7.94 -5.98
N ARG A 132 35.34 -8.60 -5.85
CA ARG A 132 35.65 -9.87 -6.52
C ARG A 132 34.68 -11.00 -6.11
N LEU A 133 34.26 -10.98 -4.85
CA LEU A 133 33.50 -12.03 -4.19
C LEU A 133 31.99 -11.75 -4.09
N ALA A 134 31.54 -10.60 -4.58
CA ALA A 134 30.19 -10.10 -4.41
C ALA A 134 29.07 -11.09 -4.78
N ALA A 135 29.32 -11.96 -5.76
CA ALA A 135 28.37 -12.98 -6.22
C ALA A 135 28.34 -14.25 -5.34
N GLU A 136 29.34 -14.44 -4.48
CA GLU A 136 29.47 -15.60 -3.58
C GLU A 136 28.73 -15.41 -2.25
N PHE A 137 28.38 -14.17 -1.91
CA PHE A 137 27.61 -13.82 -0.71
C PHE A 137 26.15 -14.28 -0.82
N SER A 138 25.61 -14.69 0.31
CA SER A 138 24.22 -15.14 0.42
C SER A 138 23.27 -13.97 0.70
N GLU A 139 21.97 -14.21 0.46
CA GLU A 139 20.93 -13.24 0.84
C GLU A 139 20.96 -13.03 2.37
N GLY A 140 20.93 -11.77 2.80
CA GLY A 140 20.99 -11.39 4.22
C GLY A 140 22.40 -11.39 4.83
N GLU A 141 23.43 -11.88 4.14
CA GLU A 141 24.82 -11.78 4.60
C GLU A 141 25.25 -10.30 4.66
N VAL A 142 25.75 -9.87 5.81
CA VAL A 142 26.04 -8.45 6.08
C VAL A 142 27.52 -8.16 5.82
N ILE A 143 27.76 -7.16 4.98
CA ILE A 143 29.08 -6.64 4.67
C ILE A 143 29.12 -5.20 5.18
N ASP A 144 29.98 -4.97 6.16
CA ASP A 144 30.04 -3.70 6.90
C ASP A 144 31.25 -2.88 6.46
N PHE A 145 31.04 -1.59 6.21
CA PHE A 145 32.15 -0.65 6.30
C PHE A 145 32.49 -0.37 7.77
N GLU A 146 33.79 -0.36 8.09
CA GLU A 146 34.31 0.04 9.40
C GLU A 146 35.25 1.25 9.34
N ALA A 147 35.61 1.67 8.12
CA ALA A 147 36.41 2.86 7.89
C ALA A 147 36.02 3.51 6.55
N ASP A 148 36.40 4.78 6.40
CA ASP A 148 36.39 5.45 5.11
C ASP A 148 37.50 4.86 4.22
N VAL A 149 37.16 4.53 2.98
CA VAL A 149 38.03 3.81 2.02
C VAL A 149 38.43 4.71 0.86
N ASP A 150 39.73 5.01 0.78
CA ASP A 150 40.36 5.68 -0.36
C ASP A 150 40.84 4.65 -1.39
N MET A 151 40.25 4.64 -2.58
CA MET A 151 40.59 3.72 -3.67
C MET A 151 41.67 4.28 -4.61
N ALA A 152 42.35 5.39 -4.26
CA ALA A 152 43.36 6.00 -5.12
C ALA A 152 44.47 5.00 -5.50
N GLY A 153 44.64 4.78 -6.80
CA GLY A 153 45.65 3.86 -7.33
C GLY A 153 45.28 2.37 -7.29
N ALA A 154 44.11 2.02 -6.74
CA ALA A 154 43.58 0.66 -6.75
C ALA A 154 42.88 0.32 -8.09
N ASP A 155 42.98 -0.92 -8.56
CA ASP A 155 42.27 -1.41 -9.76
C ASP A 155 40.89 -1.96 -9.39
N LEU A 156 39.89 -1.07 -9.35
CA LEU A 156 38.51 -1.45 -9.03
C LEU A 156 37.75 -1.97 -10.26
N LYS A 157 37.20 -3.19 -10.17
CA LYS A 157 36.29 -3.76 -11.17
C LYS A 157 34.81 -3.61 -10.75
N PRO A 158 33.87 -3.52 -11.70
CA PRO A 158 32.44 -3.58 -11.40
C PRO A 158 32.03 -4.86 -10.66
N ILE A 159 31.13 -4.73 -9.68
CA ILE A 159 30.45 -5.84 -9.03
C ILE A 159 29.35 -6.35 -9.97
N ALA A 160 29.48 -7.59 -10.45
CA ALA A 160 28.53 -8.14 -11.42
C ALA A 160 27.12 -8.31 -10.84
N SER A 161 27.00 -8.85 -9.63
CA SER A 161 25.73 -8.95 -8.90
C SER A 161 26.00 -9.03 -7.41
N PHE A 162 25.08 -8.51 -6.60
CA PHE A 162 25.16 -8.55 -5.15
C PHE A 162 23.79 -8.86 -4.54
N LYS A 163 23.75 -9.78 -3.57
CA LYS A 163 22.52 -10.27 -2.92
C LYS A 163 22.47 -10.05 -1.40
N GLY A 164 23.61 -9.72 -0.78
CA GLY A 164 23.71 -9.50 0.65
C GLY A 164 23.19 -8.12 1.10
N VAL A 165 23.66 -7.68 2.25
CA VAL A 165 23.43 -6.34 2.81
C VAL A 165 24.75 -5.61 2.87
N LEU A 166 24.93 -4.60 2.03
CA LEU A 166 26.07 -3.69 2.08
C LEU A 166 25.68 -2.50 2.95
N ASP A 167 26.16 -2.49 4.20
CA ASP A 167 25.90 -1.43 5.16
C ASP A 167 27.11 -0.51 5.26
N GLY A 168 26.96 0.71 4.75
CA GLY A 168 28.02 1.71 4.82
C GLY A 168 28.21 2.27 6.23
N LYS A 169 27.23 2.18 7.13
CA LYS A 169 27.28 2.79 8.47
C LYS A 169 27.74 4.26 8.48
N GLY A 170 27.47 4.99 7.40
CA GLY A 170 27.88 6.38 7.19
C GLY A 170 29.31 6.58 6.68
N HIS A 171 30.06 5.50 6.40
CA HIS A 171 31.41 5.56 5.85
C HIS A 171 31.43 5.90 4.36
N LYS A 172 32.64 6.25 3.90
CA LYS A 172 32.92 6.75 2.54
C LYS A 172 33.69 5.74 1.71
N LEU A 173 33.42 5.69 0.41
CA LEU A 173 34.23 4.99 -0.59
C LEU A 173 34.56 5.96 -1.73
N TYR A 174 35.82 6.33 -1.97
CA TYR A 174 36.15 7.45 -2.87
C TYR A 174 37.45 7.24 -3.67
N ASN A 175 37.77 8.17 -4.59
CA ASN A 175 38.94 8.16 -5.49
C ASN A 175 39.11 6.93 -6.40
N PHE A 176 38.02 6.39 -6.96
CA PHE A 176 38.07 5.28 -7.92
C PHE A 176 37.58 5.67 -9.33
N SER A 177 38.06 4.97 -10.35
CA SER A 177 37.51 5.08 -11.70
C SER A 177 37.11 3.71 -12.22
N VAL A 178 35.83 3.55 -12.57
CA VAL A 178 35.30 2.34 -13.21
C VAL A 178 35.05 2.66 -14.68
N VAL A 179 35.67 1.91 -15.58
CA VAL A 179 35.35 1.92 -17.01
C VAL A 179 34.66 0.60 -17.36
N SER A 180 33.42 0.66 -17.84
CA SER A 180 32.69 -0.55 -18.25
C SER A 180 32.67 -0.69 -19.77
N GLU A 181 32.97 -1.90 -20.24
CA GLU A 181 32.83 -2.35 -21.64
C GLU A 181 31.63 -3.31 -21.82
N TYR A 182 30.87 -3.57 -20.74
CA TYR A 182 29.73 -4.51 -20.73
C TYR A 182 28.42 -3.85 -21.21
N SER A 183 27.35 -4.63 -21.36
CA SER A 183 26.01 -4.08 -21.61
C SER A 183 25.46 -3.19 -20.48
N ASN A 184 26.10 -3.13 -19.31
CA ASN A 184 25.71 -2.28 -18.18
C ASN A 184 26.95 -1.61 -17.56
N ALA A 185 26.79 -0.44 -16.92
CA ALA A 185 27.89 0.29 -16.28
C ALA A 185 27.54 0.74 -14.86
N GLY A 186 28.36 0.39 -13.89
CA GLY A 186 28.20 0.86 -12.52
C GLY A 186 29.23 0.29 -11.58
N LEU A 187 29.20 0.74 -10.32
CA LEU A 187 29.92 0.08 -9.24
C LEU A 187 29.30 -1.30 -8.99
N ILE A 188 27.95 -1.37 -8.98
CA ILE A 188 27.17 -2.61 -8.92
C ILE A 188 26.31 -2.70 -10.18
N LEU A 189 26.46 -3.77 -10.96
CA LEU A 189 25.68 -3.95 -12.19
C LEU A 189 24.26 -4.44 -11.87
N GLU A 190 24.11 -5.43 -10.99
CA GLU A 190 22.80 -5.91 -10.52
C GLU A 190 22.73 -5.95 -9.00
N ASN A 191 22.04 -4.98 -8.39
CA ASN A 191 21.72 -5.06 -6.96
C ASN A 191 20.46 -5.91 -6.78
N ARG A 192 20.57 -7.01 -6.05
CA ARG A 192 19.46 -7.88 -5.64
C ARG A 192 19.27 -7.91 -4.12
N GLY A 193 20.19 -7.31 -3.38
CA GLY A 193 20.16 -7.20 -1.94
C GLY A 193 19.84 -5.77 -1.49
N THR A 194 20.44 -5.39 -0.36
CA THR A 194 20.28 -4.05 0.22
C THR A 194 21.59 -3.30 0.18
N VAL A 195 21.57 -2.05 -0.30
CA VAL A 195 22.69 -1.11 -0.18
C VAL A 195 22.19 0.08 0.62
N LYS A 196 22.83 0.38 1.75
CA LYS A 196 22.33 1.43 2.64
C LYS A 196 23.43 2.21 3.35
N ASP A 197 23.06 3.43 3.73
CA ASP A 197 23.83 4.34 4.60
C ASP A 197 25.31 4.49 4.20
N ILE A 198 25.56 4.80 2.92
CA ILE A 198 26.92 4.89 2.37
C ILE A 198 27.12 6.17 1.57
N TYR A 199 28.32 6.76 1.68
CA TYR A 199 28.78 7.87 0.85
C TYR A 199 29.74 7.34 -0.20
N VAL A 200 29.46 7.54 -1.49
CA VAL A 200 30.30 7.00 -2.56
C VAL A 200 30.80 8.12 -3.44
N GLY A 201 32.10 8.32 -3.53
CA GLY A 201 32.77 9.20 -4.49
C GLY A 201 33.29 10.53 -3.94
N SER A 202 33.24 10.75 -2.62
CA SER A 202 33.75 11.97 -1.98
C SER A 202 34.51 11.68 -0.70
N ALA A 203 35.72 12.24 -0.59
CA ALA A 203 36.57 12.10 0.60
C ALA A 203 36.01 12.86 1.82
N ASP A 204 35.36 14.01 1.61
CA ASP A 204 34.77 14.78 2.69
C ASP A 204 33.31 14.37 2.99
N GLY A 205 32.64 13.68 2.05
CA GLY A 205 31.26 13.23 2.15
C GLY A 205 30.25 14.38 2.04
N LYS A 206 30.67 15.54 1.56
CA LYS A 206 29.89 16.79 1.51
C LYS A 206 29.91 17.43 0.13
N ASN A 207 31.07 17.45 -0.52
CA ASN A 207 31.26 18.12 -1.80
C ASN A 207 31.64 17.11 -2.88
N TRP A 208 31.15 17.34 -4.10
CA TRP A 208 31.64 16.66 -5.28
C TRP A 208 33.02 17.20 -5.68
N ASP A 209 34.02 16.31 -5.78
CA ASP A 209 35.40 16.68 -6.13
C ASP A 209 35.85 16.20 -7.53
N GLY A 210 34.97 15.48 -8.24
CA GLY A 210 35.21 14.98 -9.60
C GLY A 210 36.24 13.85 -9.71
N LYS A 211 36.73 13.28 -8.59
CA LYS A 211 37.78 12.24 -8.64
C LYS A 211 37.24 10.84 -8.87
N SER A 212 36.07 10.52 -8.32
CA SER A 212 35.42 9.23 -8.55
C SER A 212 34.53 9.26 -9.78
N THR A 213 34.75 8.32 -10.71
CA THR A 213 34.02 8.30 -12.00
C THR A 213 33.56 6.90 -12.39
N ILE A 214 32.34 6.78 -12.91
CA ILE A 214 31.87 5.64 -13.71
C ILE A 214 31.77 6.12 -15.15
N ARG A 215 32.62 5.58 -16.02
CA ARG A 215 32.64 5.89 -17.44
C ARG A 215 32.19 4.68 -18.24
N PHE A 216 31.21 4.89 -19.10
CA PHE A 216 30.79 3.90 -20.08
C PHE A 216 31.22 4.33 -21.47
N VAL A 217 31.96 3.48 -22.18
CA VAL A 217 32.32 3.71 -23.58
C VAL A 217 32.03 2.43 -24.34
N SER A 218 31.06 2.44 -25.24
CA SER A 218 30.73 1.25 -26.04
C SER A 218 30.43 1.58 -27.49
N SER A 219 30.79 0.62 -28.36
CA SER A 219 30.37 0.56 -29.76
C SER A 219 29.23 -0.43 -29.99
N GLU A 220 28.69 -1.04 -28.92
CA GLU A 220 27.53 -1.92 -28.95
C GLU A 220 26.25 -1.16 -28.61
N SER A 221 25.13 -1.58 -29.20
CA SER A 221 23.90 -0.79 -29.22
C SER A 221 22.68 -1.56 -28.72
N VAL A 222 22.74 -2.28 -27.59
CA VAL A 222 21.59 -3.05 -27.09
C VAL A 222 21.39 -2.86 -25.58
N GLY A 223 20.30 -2.18 -25.22
CA GLY A 223 19.68 -2.16 -23.88
C GLY A 223 20.60 -1.88 -22.68
N ILE A 224 21.20 -0.68 -22.64
CA ILE A 224 22.29 -0.36 -21.72
C ILE A 224 21.78 0.42 -20.51
N SER A 225 22.14 -0.02 -19.29
CA SER A 225 21.83 0.69 -18.04
C SER A 225 23.10 1.18 -17.36
N ALA A 226 23.12 2.43 -16.89
CA ALA A 226 24.25 3.01 -16.20
C ALA A 226 23.87 3.83 -14.96
N GLY A 227 24.69 3.75 -13.93
CA GLY A 227 24.61 4.56 -12.71
C GLY A 227 25.58 4.08 -11.66
N LEU A 228 25.57 4.64 -10.45
CA LEU A 228 26.28 4.00 -9.32
C LEU A 228 25.89 2.52 -9.24
N ILE A 229 24.60 2.26 -9.42
CA ILE A 229 24.01 0.94 -9.63
C ILE A 229 23.38 0.90 -11.01
N ALA A 230 23.69 -0.09 -11.85
CA ALA A 230 23.12 -0.13 -13.20
C ALA A 230 21.65 -0.56 -13.16
N ILE A 231 21.33 -1.67 -12.48
CA ILE A 231 19.97 -2.20 -12.32
C ILE A 231 19.70 -2.55 -10.85
N ASN A 232 18.60 -2.05 -10.30
CA ASN A 232 18.19 -2.32 -8.93
C ASN A 232 16.96 -3.24 -8.85
N TYR A 233 17.12 -4.44 -8.30
CA TYR A 233 16.06 -5.40 -7.95
C TYR A 233 15.71 -5.40 -6.46
N GLY A 234 16.52 -4.75 -5.62
CA GLY A 234 16.37 -4.74 -4.17
C GLY A 234 16.21 -3.33 -3.60
N THR A 235 16.84 -3.06 -2.46
CA THR A 235 16.60 -1.84 -1.68
C THR A 235 17.80 -0.90 -1.74
N LEU A 236 17.55 0.36 -2.09
CA LEU A 236 18.50 1.47 -1.95
C LEU A 236 17.95 2.46 -0.93
N GLU A 237 18.67 2.64 0.18
CA GLU A 237 18.27 3.53 1.26
C GLU A 237 19.44 4.39 1.75
N LYS A 238 19.31 5.72 1.73
CA LYS A 238 20.37 6.64 2.18
C LYS A 238 21.71 6.43 1.44
N VAL A 239 21.63 6.08 0.16
CA VAL A 239 22.78 6.01 -0.73
C VAL A 239 23.10 7.41 -1.24
N ARG A 240 24.30 7.93 -0.92
CA ARG A 240 24.74 9.27 -1.32
C ARG A 240 25.82 9.17 -2.38
N ASN A 241 25.44 9.39 -3.63
CA ASN A 241 26.32 9.27 -4.78
C ASN A 241 26.99 10.60 -5.12
N PHE A 242 28.30 10.68 -4.94
CA PHE A 242 29.20 11.73 -5.44
C PHE A 242 29.98 11.29 -6.68
N VAL A 243 29.80 10.05 -7.15
CA VAL A 243 30.49 9.54 -8.35
C VAL A 243 29.89 10.21 -9.59
N SER A 244 30.74 10.74 -10.48
CA SER A 244 30.25 11.20 -11.77
C SER A 244 29.95 10.01 -12.70
N VAL A 245 28.78 9.99 -13.32
CA VAL A 245 28.38 8.95 -14.27
C VAL A 245 28.44 9.53 -15.68
N ASP A 246 29.47 9.17 -16.43
CA ASP A 246 29.71 9.61 -17.80
C ASP A 246 29.38 8.50 -18.80
N PHE A 247 28.21 8.59 -19.43
CA PHE A 247 27.76 7.63 -20.43
C PHE A 247 28.12 8.09 -21.84
N ASN A 248 28.93 7.33 -22.59
CA ASN A 248 29.34 7.67 -23.94
C ASN A 248 29.13 6.51 -24.94
N CYS A 249 28.12 6.64 -25.82
CA CYS A 249 27.88 5.65 -26.88
C CYS A 249 28.55 6.06 -28.21
N LEU A 250 29.55 5.31 -28.67
CA LEU A 250 30.39 5.65 -29.84
C LEU A 250 29.72 5.38 -31.19
N THR A 251 28.74 4.48 -31.27
CA THR A 251 28.09 4.08 -32.52
C THR A 251 26.56 4.18 -32.43
N ALA A 252 25.95 4.76 -33.46
CA ALA A 252 24.50 4.75 -33.61
C ALA A 252 24.02 3.34 -33.96
N GLY A 253 23.45 2.62 -33.00
CA GLY A 253 22.70 1.40 -33.27
C GLY A 253 21.35 1.35 -32.54
N ASP A 254 20.60 0.28 -32.76
CA ASP A 254 19.14 0.18 -32.52
C ASP A 254 18.70 0.10 -31.04
N GLY A 255 19.61 0.34 -30.09
CA GLY A 255 19.39 0.16 -28.66
C GLY A 255 18.75 1.35 -27.94
N TYR A 256 18.40 1.10 -26.67
CA TYR A 256 18.02 2.12 -25.70
C TYR A 256 19.10 2.26 -24.61
N GLY A 257 19.25 3.48 -24.09
CA GLY A 257 20.21 3.81 -23.02
C GLY A 257 19.49 4.43 -21.83
N THR A 258 19.76 3.93 -20.63
CA THR A 258 19.15 4.41 -19.38
C THR A 258 20.23 4.77 -18.40
N VAL A 259 20.28 6.02 -17.98
CA VAL A 259 21.36 6.54 -17.13
C VAL A 259 20.73 7.21 -15.92
N GLY A 260 21.18 6.81 -14.73
CA GLY A 260 20.85 7.44 -13.46
C GLY A 260 22.12 7.82 -12.71
N GLY A 261 22.10 8.86 -11.89
CA GLY A 261 23.22 9.10 -10.96
C GLY A 261 23.32 7.97 -9.93
N VAL A 262 22.22 7.66 -9.24
CA VAL A 262 22.15 6.54 -8.28
C VAL A 262 21.88 5.22 -9.01
N CYS A 263 20.85 5.17 -9.85
CA CYS A 263 20.42 3.93 -10.49
C CYS A 263 19.98 4.11 -11.94
N GLY A 264 20.53 3.31 -12.86
CA GLY A 264 20.13 3.32 -14.26
C GLY A 264 18.67 2.90 -14.48
N ARG A 265 18.28 1.74 -13.93
CA ARG A 265 16.97 1.12 -14.19
C ARG A 265 16.41 0.32 -13.01
N SER A 266 15.09 0.30 -12.86
CA SER A 266 14.37 -0.61 -11.94
C SER A 266 14.31 -2.05 -12.49
N GLY A 267 14.63 -3.05 -11.68
CA GLY A 267 14.72 -4.46 -12.07
C GLY A 267 13.52 -5.34 -11.67
N SER A 268 12.82 -5.02 -10.57
CA SER A 268 11.70 -5.78 -10.02
C SER A 268 10.64 -4.85 -9.40
N GLU A 269 9.42 -5.36 -9.18
CA GLU A 269 8.35 -4.64 -8.45
C GLU A 269 8.71 -4.38 -6.98
N SER A 270 9.70 -5.10 -6.44
CA SER A 270 10.21 -4.93 -5.08
C SER A 270 11.32 -3.88 -4.97
N ALA A 271 11.71 -3.24 -6.07
CA ALA A 271 12.78 -2.25 -6.05
C ALA A 271 12.36 -0.99 -5.27
N VAL A 272 13.22 -0.55 -4.33
CA VAL A 272 12.95 0.60 -3.45
C VAL A 272 14.04 1.67 -3.60
N PHE A 273 13.60 2.93 -3.63
CA PHE A 273 14.46 4.11 -3.61
C PHE A 273 13.98 5.07 -2.50
N ARG A 274 14.74 5.15 -1.41
CA ARG A 274 14.38 5.99 -0.26
C ARG A 274 15.55 6.84 0.21
N ALA A 275 15.32 8.15 0.33
CA ALA A 275 16.32 9.07 0.88
C ALA A 275 17.69 9.00 0.17
N CYS A 276 17.70 8.66 -1.12
CA CYS A 276 18.93 8.60 -1.91
C CYS A 276 19.29 10.00 -2.43
N GLU A 277 20.57 10.30 -2.48
CA GLU A 277 21.08 11.60 -2.92
C GLU A 277 22.06 11.43 -4.08
N ASN A 278 21.96 12.31 -5.07
CA ASN A 278 22.94 12.41 -6.14
C ASN A 278 23.62 13.78 -6.16
N HIS A 279 24.93 13.79 -5.96
CA HIS A 279 25.84 14.94 -5.96
C HIS A 279 26.82 14.89 -7.14
N GLY A 280 27.10 13.70 -7.65
CA GLY A 280 28.00 13.49 -8.79
C GLY A 280 27.34 13.82 -10.12
N ARG A 281 28.04 14.58 -10.97
CA ARG A 281 27.59 14.95 -12.32
C ARG A 281 27.14 13.72 -13.12
N VAL A 282 25.99 13.81 -13.76
CA VAL A 282 25.49 12.74 -14.65
C VAL A 282 25.50 13.29 -16.07
N SER A 283 26.17 12.60 -16.99
CA SER A 283 26.23 13.01 -18.37
C SER A 283 25.98 11.88 -19.34
N PHE A 284 25.36 12.23 -20.46
CA PHE A 284 25.12 11.31 -21.54
C PHE A 284 25.57 11.97 -22.85
N THR A 285 26.46 11.28 -23.54
CA THR A 285 27.02 11.64 -24.84
C THR A 285 26.96 10.46 -25.79
N GLY A 286 27.10 10.73 -27.08
CA GLY A 286 26.99 9.70 -28.12
C GLY A 286 25.60 9.56 -28.73
N ALA A 287 25.46 8.58 -29.64
CA ALA A 287 24.26 8.43 -30.46
C ALA A 287 23.55 7.08 -30.24
N MET A 288 22.26 7.13 -29.87
CA MET A 288 21.38 5.95 -29.78
C MET A 288 20.22 6.10 -30.77
N ALA A 289 19.82 5.01 -31.44
CA ALA A 289 18.79 5.06 -32.48
C ALA A 289 17.34 4.86 -31.97
N TYR A 290 17.13 4.49 -30.70
CA TYR A 290 15.79 4.32 -30.12
C TYR A 290 15.47 5.33 -29.00
N LYS A 291 15.37 4.86 -27.76
CA LYS A 291 14.96 5.66 -26.59
C LYS A 291 16.15 5.90 -25.68
N SER A 292 16.33 7.11 -25.18
CA SER A 292 17.39 7.42 -24.23
C SER A 292 16.86 8.22 -23.05
N VAL A 293 17.30 7.87 -21.86
CA VAL A 293 16.73 8.39 -20.61
C VAL A 293 17.85 8.73 -19.64
N LEU A 294 17.77 9.91 -19.04
CA LEU A 294 18.72 10.44 -18.07
C LEU A 294 17.99 10.90 -16.81
N GLY A 295 18.36 10.36 -15.65
CA GLY A 295 17.85 10.74 -14.34
C GLY A 295 18.98 11.11 -13.39
N GLY A 296 18.78 12.06 -12.47
CA GLY A 296 19.78 12.30 -11.41
C GLY A 296 19.74 11.19 -10.35
N VAL A 297 18.57 10.63 -10.06
CA VAL A 297 18.42 9.48 -9.13
C VAL A 297 18.16 8.20 -9.91
N LEU A 298 17.03 8.11 -10.61
CA LEU A 298 16.61 6.95 -11.38
C LEU A 298 16.50 7.31 -12.86
N GLY A 299 17.19 6.57 -13.73
CA GLY A 299 17.06 6.73 -15.17
C GLY A 299 15.66 6.33 -15.66
N TYR A 300 15.37 5.02 -15.69
CA TYR A 300 14.13 4.49 -16.26
C TYR A 300 13.41 3.49 -15.34
N ASN A 301 12.13 3.73 -15.10
CA ASN A 301 11.25 2.76 -14.47
C ASN A 301 10.55 1.88 -15.51
N VAL A 302 10.61 0.58 -15.30
CA VAL A 302 9.96 -0.46 -16.12
C VAL A 302 9.06 -1.39 -15.31
N GLN A 303 8.84 -1.11 -14.03
CA GLN A 303 8.08 -1.94 -13.13
C GLN A 303 6.87 -1.17 -12.57
N PRO A 304 5.71 -1.81 -12.39
CA PRO A 304 4.57 -1.19 -11.73
C PRO A 304 4.82 -1.00 -10.23
N GLY A 305 4.17 -0.01 -9.62
CA GLY A 305 4.12 0.15 -8.17
C GLY A 305 5.40 0.69 -7.52
N ILE A 306 6.43 1.01 -8.31
CA ILE A 306 7.67 1.58 -7.79
C ILE A 306 7.42 2.93 -7.13
N THR A 307 8.05 3.11 -5.98
CA THR A 307 8.04 4.37 -5.23
C THR A 307 9.44 4.93 -5.16
N VAL A 308 9.60 6.20 -5.54
CA VAL A 308 10.79 7.02 -5.32
C VAL A 308 10.43 8.08 -4.29
N GLU A 309 11.02 8.00 -3.12
CA GLU A 309 10.63 8.77 -1.94
C GLU A 309 11.81 9.53 -1.33
N ASP A 310 11.58 10.81 -1.03
CA ASP A 310 12.51 11.68 -0.31
C ASP A 310 13.92 11.75 -0.93
N CYS A 311 14.02 11.52 -2.24
CA CYS A 311 15.29 11.53 -2.95
C CYS A 311 15.64 12.94 -3.43
N VAL A 312 16.94 13.27 -3.43
CA VAL A 312 17.43 14.60 -3.80
C VAL A 312 18.53 14.51 -4.86
N ASN A 313 18.45 15.36 -5.89
CA ASN A 313 19.55 15.55 -6.84
C ASN A 313 20.14 16.95 -6.72
N TYR A 314 21.41 17.04 -6.33
CA TYR A 314 22.23 18.24 -6.31
C TYR A 314 23.11 18.37 -7.55
N ALA A 315 23.31 17.28 -8.30
CA ALA A 315 24.24 17.24 -9.41
C ALA A 315 23.70 17.89 -10.69
N SER A 316 24.60 18.51 -11.47
CA SER A 316 24.25 18.91 -12.82
C SER A 316 24.01 17.71 -13.73
N LEU A 317 23.01 17.81 -14.59
CA LEU A 317 22.75 16.87 -15.66
C LEU A 317 23.04 17.57 -17.00
N ASP A 318 23.89 16.96 -17.81
CA ASP A 318 24.31 17.52 -19.10
C ASP A 318 24.19 16.49 -20.24
N GLN A 319 23.63 16.93 -21.37
CA GLN A 319 23.57 16.15 -22.61
C GLN A 319 24.19 16.93 -23.78
N ALA A 320 25.07 16.28 -24.56
CA ALA A 320 25.85 16.94 -25.63
C ALA A 320 25.76 16.29 -27.03
N THR A 321 25.07 15.15 -27.23
CA THR A 321 25.02 14.46 -28.54
C THR A 321 23.68 13.74 -28.82
N VAL A 322 23.40 13.42 -30.09
CA VAL A 322 22.08 13.19 -30.70
C VAL A 322 21.48 11.80 -30.42
N THR A 323 20.21 11.75 -30.01
CA THR A 323 19.38 10.53 -29.93
C THR A 323 18.27 10.54 -30.99
N LYS A 324 18.32 9.64 -31.97
CA LYS A 324 17.37 9.60 -33.10
C LYS A 324 16.09 8.82 -32.76
N LYS A 325 15.32 9.18 -31.73
CA LYS A 325 13.87 8.86 -31.66
C LYS A 325 13.08 9.32 -30.46
N GLU A 326 13.62 9.48 -29.26
CA GLU A 326 12.92 10.03 -28.09
C GLU A 326 13.92 10.15 -26.93
N TYR A 327 13.95 11.30 -26.25
CA TYR A 327 14.85 11.53 -25.12
C TYR A 327 14.09 12.10 -23.93
N ALA A 328 14.36 11.57 -22.74
CA ALA A 328 13.80 12.08 -21.50
C ALA A 328 14.92 12.36 -20.47
N MET A 329 14.90 13.53 -19.85
CA MET A 329 15.92 13.98 -18.89
C MET A 329 15.26 14.65 -17.70
N ALA A 330 15.59 14.22 -16.49
CA ALA A 330 15.17 14.96 -15.30
C ALA A 330 16.06 14.76 -14.08
N GLY A 331 15.97 15.71 -13.15
CA GLY A 331 16.78 15.71 -11.94
C GLY A 331 16.54 14.52 -11.03
N VAL A 332 15.33 13.96 -10.98
CA VAL A 332 15.05 12.78 -10.12
C VAL A 332 14.81 11.54 -10.97
N VAL A 333 13.71 11.48 -11.71
CA VAL A 333 13.31 10.32 -12.52
C VAL A 333 13.28 10.68 -13.99
N GLY A 334 14.14 10.07 -14.81
CA GLY A 334 14.16 10.37 -16.24
C GLY A 334 12.85 10.02 -16.94
N ARG A 335 12.34 8.79 -16.78
CA ARG A 335 11.07 8.35 -17.40
C ARG A 335 10.40 7.18 -16.67
N SER A 336 9.08 7.11 -16.78
CA SER A 336 8.28 5.90 -16.50
C SER A 336 7.18 5.69 -17.53
N ASP A 337 7.09 4.48 -18.09
CA ASP A 337 6.04 4.07 -19.04
C ASP A 337 4.87 3.31 -18.36
N ILE A 338 4.94 3.20 -17.04
CA ILE A 338 4.03 2.43 -16.16
C ILE A 338 3.78 3.26 -14.89
N ALA A 339 2.63 3.08 -14.26
CA ALA A 339 2.29 3.77 -13.01
C ALA A 339 3.39 3.61 -11.95
N MET A 340 3.85 4.75 -11.42
CA MET A 340 4.79 4.85 -10.30
C MET A 340 4.44 6.06 -9.43
N ASN A 341 4.99 6.09 -8.23
CA ASN A 341 4.82 7.19 -7.27
C ASN A 341 6.15 7.91 -7.04
N ILE A 342 6.16 9.23 -7.20
CA ILE A 342 7.28 10.11 -6.88
C ILE A 342 6.79 11.08 -5.80
N ARG A 343 7.39 11.04 -4.61
CA ARG A 343 6.94 11.86 -3.48
C ARG A 343 8.09 12.44 -2.66
N GLY A 344 7.92 13.67 -2.20
CA GLY A 344 8.89 14.34 -1.32
C GLY A 344 10.27 14.58 -1.95
N CYS A 345 10.40 14.45 -3.27
CA CYS A 345 11.68 14.54 -3.96
C CYS A 345 12.06 15.98 -4.29
N ARG A 346 13.37 16.27 -4.32
CA ARG A 346 13.90 17.60 -4.66
C ARG A 346 14.97 17.57 -5.74
N ASN A 347 14.98 18.57 -6.62
CA ASN A 347 16.08 18.82 -7.53
C ASN A 347 16.69 20.22 -7.30
N GLU A 348 17.99 20.26 -7.10
CA GLU A 348 18.82 21.46 -6.92
C GLU A 348 19.92 21.57 -8.00
N GLY A 349 20.21 20.47 -8.68
CA GLY A 349 21.19 20.41 -9.75
C GLY A 349 20.64 20.95 -11.08
N SER A 350 21.45 21.78 -11.76
CA SER A 350 21.07 22.39 -13.04
C SER A 350 20.92 21.34 -14.14
N ILE A 351 19.91 21.52 -14.99
CA ILE A 351 19.62 20.63 -16.11
C ILE A 351 19.82 21.42 -17.40
N SER A 352 20.75 20.96 -18.25
CA SER A 352 21.08 21.64 -19.50
C SER A 352 21.15 20.66 -20.66
N TYR A 353 20.37 20.93 -21.72
CA TYR A 353 20.46 20.19 -22.97
C TYR A 353 20.81 21.11 -24.14
N SER A 354 21.98 20.87 -24.75
CA SER A 354 22.43 21.54 -25.96
C SER A 354 22.94 20.52 -26.99
N CYS A 355 22.49 20.61 -28.25
CA CYS A 355 23.02 19.82 -29.36
C CYS A 355 22.95 20.59 -30.68
N THR A 356 23.91 20.34 -31.57
CA THR A 356 24.05 21.04 -32.86
C THR A 356 23.19 20.45 -33.98
N GLU A 357 22.77 19.19 -33.86
CA GLU A 357 21.91 18.50 -34.83
C GLU A 357 20.57 18.13 -34.20
N ALA A 358 19.50 18.27 -34.98
CA ALA A 358 18.13 18.02 -34.56
C ALA A 358 17.87 16.51 -34.41
N PRO A 359 17.55 15.98 -33.20
CA PRO A 359 17.08 14.60 -33.05
C PRO A 359 15.80 14.33 -33.87
N GLY A 360 15.47 13.06 -34.10
CA GLY A 360 14.34 12.70 -34.98
C GLY A 360 12.93 12.86 -34.37
N SER A 361 12.76 13.43 -33.17
CA SER A 361 11.53 13.29 -32.36
C SER A 361 11.43 14.24 -31.14
N TYR A 362 10.42 14.02 -30.28
CA TYR A 362 10.08 14.73 -29.04
C TYR A 362 11.11 14.54 -27.93
N ILE A 363 11.36 15.62 -27.20
CA ILE A 363 12.29 15.68 -26.07
C ILE A 363 11.53 16.12 -24.82
N HIS A 364 11.72 15.39 -23.72
CA HIS A 364 11.04 15.62 -22.44
C HIS A 364 12.09 16.02 -21.40
N ILE A 365 12.01 17.23 -20.86
CA ILE A 365 13.02 17.73 -19.91
C ILE A 365 12.31 18.30 -18.68
N ALA A 366 12.74 17.93 -17.48
CA ALA A 366 12.15 18.49 -16.27
C ALA A 366 13.03 18.50 -15.04
N GLY A 367 12.67 19.29 -14.03
CA GLY A 367 13.36 19.25 -12.73
C GLY A 367 13.17 17.93 -11.97
N ILE A 368 11.97 17.36 -11.95
CA ILE A 368 11.67 16.14 -11.19
C ILE A 368 11.52 14.92 -12.10
N ALA A 369 10.59 14.97 -13.06
CA ALA A 369 10.27 13.82 -13.90
C ALA A 369 10.21 14.17 -15.39
N GLY A 370 10.98 13.47 -16.22
CA GLY A 370 11.06 13.80 -17.65
C GLY A 370 9.75 13.47 -18.38
N ALA A 371 9.39 12.18 -18.41
CA ALA A 371 8.13 11.73 -19.00
C ALA A 371 7.44 10.65 -18.17
N LEU A 372 6.15 10.82 -17.93
CA LEU A 372 5.33 9.97 -17.07
C LEU A 372 4.07 9.50 -17.80
N TYR A 373 3.77 8.20 -17.70
CA TYR A 373 2.68 7.57 -18.42
C TYR A 373 1.78 6.74 -17.49
N LYS A 374 0.52 6.55 -17.90
CA LYS A 374 -0.42 5.57 -17.31
C LYS A 374 -0.68 5.79 -15.81
N GLY A 375 -1.07 6.99 -15.41
CA GLY A 375 -1.49 7.23 -14.02
C GLY A 375 -0.33 7.36 -13.03
N CYS A 376 0.86 7.77 -13.48
CA CYS A 376 1.94 8.13 -12.57
C CYS A 376 1.53 9.30 -11.67
N LYS A 377 2.06 9.32 -10.45
CA LYS A 377 1.74 10.32 -9.43
C LYS A 377 2.99 11.04 -8.95
N VAL A 378 2.94 12.37 -8.92
CA VAL A 378 4.01 13.26 -8.44
C VAL A 378 3.45 14.18 -7.37
N GLU A 379 3.96 14.06 -6.14
CA GLU A 379 3.39 14.76 -4.98
C GLU A 379 4.47 15.43 -4.14
N ASN A 380 4.20 16.64 -3.66
CA ASN A 380 5.04 17.34 -2.69
C ASN A 380 6.52 17.44 -3.14
N CYS A 381 6.76 17.56 -4.45
CA CYS A 381 8.10 17.62 -5.01
C CYS A 381 8.50 19.06 -5.31
N THR A 382 9.80 19.36 -5.20
CA THR A 382 10.33 20.72 -5.44
C THR A 382 11.47 20.73 -6.44
N ASN A 383 11.39 21.55 -7.49
CA ASN A 383 12.54 21.87 -8.33
C ASN A 383 13.04 23.28 -8.01
N ALA A 384 14.28 23.42 -7.56
CA ALA A 384 14.95 24.69 -7.33
C ALA A 384 15.97 25.05 -8.41
N ALA A 385 16.27 24.12 -9.32
CA ALA A 385 17.32 24.29 -10.31
C ALA A 385 16.79 24.81 -11.66
N THR A 386 17.67 25.46 -12.42
CA THR A 386 17.37 25.84 -13.80
C THR A 386 17.24 24.61 -14.70
N VAL A 387 16.21 24.60 -15.55
CA VAL A 387 15.95 23.62 -16.60
C VAL A 387 16.04 24.34 -17.95
N ARG A 388 17.13 24.12 -18.68
CA ARG A 388 17.44 24.87 -19.92
C ARG A 388 17.63 23.94 -21.13
N SER A 389 17.13 24.38 -22.28
CA SER A 389 17.37 23.72 -23.56
C SER A 389 17.67 24.73 -24.67
N SER A 390 18.65 24.38 -25.52
CA SER A 390 18.98 25.14 -26.72
C SER A 390 18.95 24.28 -28.00
N ILE A 391 18.25 23.15 -27.96
CA ILE A 391 18.23 22.18 -29.06
C ILE A 391 17.24 22.58 -30.16
N LEU A 392 17.59 22.34 -31.44
CA LEU A 392 16.74 22.65 -32.58
C LEU A 392 15.70 21.55 -32.86
N GLN A 393 14.98 21.11 -31.84
CA GLN A 393 13.90 20.11 -31.92
C GLN A 393 12.69 20.51 -31.08
N VAL A 394 11.65 19.67 -31.08
CA VAL A 394 10.50 19.85 -30.19
C VAL A 394 10.92 19.65 -28.73
N ASN A 395 10.79 20.70 -27.93
CA ASN A 395 10.96 20.63 -26.49
C ASN A 395 9.60 20.56 -25.78
N ARG A 396 9.49 19.62 -24.84
CA ARG A 396 8.42 19.51 -23.86
C ARG A 396 9.05 19.65 -22.47
N MET A 397 9.00 20.86 -21.92
CA MET A 397 9.79 21.22 -20.74
C MET A 397 8.91 21.62 -19.56
N GLY A 398 9.12 20.99 -18.41
CA GLY A 398 8.45 21.35 -17.16
C GLY A 398 9.45 21.73 -16.08
N GLY A 399 9.10 22.63 -15.16
CA GLY A 399 9.90 22.76 -13.94
C GLY A 399 9.79 21.50 -13.06
N ILE A 400 8.64 20.82 -13.07
CA ILE A 400 8.42 19.56 -12.33
C ILE A 400 8.36 18.38 -13.30
N VAL A 401 7.40 18.38 -14.23
CA VAL A 401 7.16 17.26 -15.16
C VAL A 401 7.24 17.71 -16.62
N GLY A 402 8.07 17.07 -17.43
CA GLY A 402 8.21 17.43 -18.84
C GLY A 402 6.99 17.00 -19.64
N THR A 403 6.51 15.77 -19.42
CA THR A 403 5.30 15.25 -20.05
C THR A 403 4.49 14.34 -19.13
N VAL A 404 3.18 14.57 -19.09
CA VAL A 404 2.18 13.64 -18.54
C VAL A 404 1.39 13.04 -19.69
N ASN A 405 1.27 11.71 -19.71
CA ASN A 405 0.64 10.99 -20.81
C ASN A 405 -0.32 9.89 -20.32
N SER A 406 -1.57 9.91 -20.79
CA SER A 406 -2.57 8.88 -20.45
C SER A 406 -2.88 8.80 -18.95
N GLY A 407 -3.19 9.95 -18.33
CA GLY A 407 -3.56 10.09 -16.92
C GLY A 407 -2.37 10.21 -15.97
N GLY A 408 -2.62 10.74 -14.77
CA GLY A 408 -1.63 10.95 -13.71
C GLY A 408 -1.90 12.21 -12.92
N ASP A 409 -1.30 12.32 -11.73
CA ASP A 409 -1.53 13.46 -10.84
C ASP A 409 -0.22 14.20 -10.57
N VAL A 410 -0.28 15.53 -10.60
CA VAL A 410 0.80 16.43 -10.17
C VAL A 410 0.25 17.35 -9.10
N LEU A 411 0.56 17.03 -7.85
CA LEU A 411 -0.11 17.62 -6.68
C LEU A 411 0.91 18.32 -5.79
N ASN A 412 0.57 19.52 -5.32
CA ASN A 412 1.30 20.24 -4.27
C ASN A 412 2.80 20.40 -4.58
N CYS A 413 3.16 20.53 -5.86
CA CYS A 413 4.56 20.64 -6.29
C CYS A 413 4.97 22.12 -6.44
N VAL A 414 6.25 22.40 -6.22
CA VAL A 414 6.80 23.76 -6.28
C VAL A 414 7.97 23.85 -7.23
N ASN A 415 7.88 24.72 -8.25
CA ASN A 415 9.02 25.07 -9.09
C ASN A 415 9.56 26.46 -8.71
N GLU A 416 10.80 26.53 -8.25
CA GLU A 416 11.54 27.75 -7.95
C GLU A 416 12.57 28.08 -9.03
N GLY A 417 12.97 27.09 -9.82
CA GLY A 417 13.99 27.23 -10.86
C GLY A 417 13.47 27.76 -12.20
N GLU A 418 14.32 28.45 -12.97
CA GLU A 418 13.99 28.92 -14.32
C GLU A 418 13.77 27.75 -15.29
N VAL A 419 12.72 27.81 -16.13
CA VAL A 419 12.52 26.96 -17.30
C VAL A 419 12.81 27.78 -18.55
N CYS A 420 13.85 27.43 -19.31
CA CYS A 420 14.34 28.24 -20.42
C CYS A 420 14.51 27.45 -21.73
N ILE A 421 13.95 27.97 -22.81
CA ILE A 421 14.21 27.55 -24.19
C ILE A 421 14.85 28.71 -24.94
N ASP A 422 16.07 28.55 -25.44
CA ASP A 422 16.79 29.59 -26.21
C ASP A 422 17.41 29.01 -27.48
N GLN A 423 16.90 29.40 -28.65
CA GLN A 423 17.28 28.81 -29.94
C GLN A 423 17.41 29.85 -31.06
N SER A 424 18.40 29.67 -31.93
CA SER A 424 18.74 30.64 -32.99
C SER A 424 17.87 30.57 -34.25
N ALA A 425 17.46 29.38 -34.70
CA ALA A 425 16.49 29.17 -35.79
C ALA A 425 15.91 27.74 -35.74
N ASN A 426 14.59 27.58 -35.64
CA ASN A 426 13.93 26.28 -35.55
C ASN A 426 12.50 26.35 -36.12
N ASP A 427 12.06 25.39 -36.93
CA ASP A 427 10.67 25.34 -37.45
C ASP A 427 9.80 24.27 -36.75
N ASN A 428 10.18 23.85 -35.55
CA ASN A 428 9.43 22.91 -34.70
C ASN A 428 8.62 23.61 -33.61
N TRP A 429 7.51 23.01 -33.20
CA TRP A 429 6.72 23.51 -32.06
C TRP A 429 7.44 23.34 -30.72
N GLN A 430 7.09 24.15 -29.73
CA GLN A 430 7.73 24.16 -28.40
C GLN A 430 6.66 24.27 -27.32
N ALA A 431 6.87 23.59 -26.19
CA ALA A 431 6.01 23.69 -25.02
C ALA A 431 6.84 23.77 -23.74
N ALA A 432 6.65 24.84 -22.95
CA ALA A 432 7.29 25.02 -21.65
C ALA A 432 6.27 25.36 -20.56
N GLY A 433 6.31 24.66 -19.44
CA GLY A 433 5.49 24.92 -18.27
C GLY A 433 6.36 25.10 -17.03
N GLY A 434 5.98 25.99 -16.11
CA GLY A 434 6.66 26.05 -14.81
C GLY A 434 6.43 24.78 -13.98
N ILE A 435 5.31 24.08 -14.16
CA ILE A 435 5.05 22.77 -13.53
C ILE A 435 5.08 21.65 -14.58
N VAL A 436 4.14 21.66 -15.53
CA VAL A 436 3.98 20.63 -16.57
C VAL A 436 4.26 21.19 -17.95
N GLY A 437 5.21 20.62 -18.69
CA GLY A 437 5.51 21.06 -20.05
C GLY A 437 4.41 20.74 -21.06
N PHE A 438 4.01 19.46 -21.09
CA PHE A 438 3.08 18.94 -22.09
C PHE A 438 2.18 17.86 -21.51
N GLU A 439 0.87 18.03 -21.68
CA GLU A 439 -0.16 17.08 -21.27
C GLU A 439 -0.85 16.48 -22.49
N GLU A 440 -1.00 15.14 -22.53
CA GLU A 440 -1.74 14.45 -23.59
C GLU A 440 -2.37 13.09 -23.21
N LYS A 441 -3.35 12.68 -24.02
CA LYS A 441 -4.01 11.35 -24.03
C LYS A 441 -4.80 11.00 -22.77
N CYS A 442 -5.10 11.97 -21.92
CA CYS A 442 -6.01 11.77 -20.81
C CYS A 442 -7.46 11.66 -21.31
N THR A 443 -8.25 10.81 -20.66
CA THR A 443 -9.69 10.68 -20.91
C THR A 443 -10.47 11.12 -19.67
N SER A 444 -11.80 11.05 -19.70
CA SER A 444 -12.60 11.23 -18.50
C SER A 444 -12.39 10.13 -17.45
N GLU A 445 -11.87 8.96 -17.85
CA GLU A 445 -11.56 7.83 -16.95
C GLU A 445 -10.11 7.87 -16.45
N THR A 446 -9.20 8.36 -17.29
CA THR A 446 -7.77 8.56 -16.97
C THR A 446 -7.47 10.05 -16.88
N LEU A 447 -8.26 10.76 -16.08
CA LEU A 447 -8.14 12.19 -15.89
C LEU A 447 -6.76 12.54 -15.30
N CYS A 448 -6.19 13.66 -15.73
CA CYS A 448 -5.00 14.24 -15.13
C CYS A 448 -5.40 15.34 -14.16
N HIS A 449 -4.90 15.31 -12.92
CA HIS A 449 -5.12 16.36 -11.92
C HIS A 449 -3.82 17.15 -11.72
N ILE A 450 -3.89 18.47 -11.91
CA ILE A 450 -2.79 19.39 -11.62
C ILE A 450 -3.31 20.37 -10.59
N GLU A 451 -2.96 20.14 -9.32
CA GLU A 451 -3.61 20.80 -8.20
C GLU A 451 -2.64 21.29 -7.13
N GLY A 452 -2.94 22.45 -6.55
CA GLY A 452 -2.18 23.03 -5.43
C GLY A 452 -0.71 23.32 -5.76
N CYS A 453 -0.34 23.36 -7.04
CA CYS A 453 1.05 23.57 -7.46
C CYS A 453 1.39 25.06 -7.52
N THR A 454 2.65 25.39 -7.27
CA THR A 454 3.15 26.77 -7.31
C THR A 454 4.38 26.90 -8.19
N ASN A 455 4.32 27.78 -9.19
CA ASN A 455 5.50 28.18 -9.96
C ASN A 455 6.00 29.56 -9.52
N LYS A 456 7.22 29.63 -9.00
CA LYS A 456 7.95 30.86 -8.68
C LYS A 456 9.06 31.17 -9.70
N GLY A 457 9.53 30.15 -10.42
CA GLY A 457 10.58 30.28 -11.43
C GLY A 457 10.10 30.94 -12.72
N ALA A 458 10.99 31.64 -13.42
CA ALA A 458 10.67 32.23 -14.72
C ALA A 458 10.49 31.14 -15.79
N VAL A 459 9.55 31.34 -16.72
CA VAL A 459 9.36 30.50 -17.90
C VAL A 459 9.66 31.34 -19.14
N ASN A 460 10.82 31.11 -19.75
CA ASN A 460 11.37 31.96 -20.81
C ASN A 460 11.55 31.16 -22.11
N ILE A 461 10.97 31.63 -23.21
CA ILE A 461 11.19 31.09 -24.55
C ILE A 461 11.70 32.23 -25.46
N ALA A 462 12.90 32.08 -26.01
CA ALA A 462 13.47 32.96 -27.02
C ALA A 462 13.83 32.14 -28.27
N VAL A 463 13.14 32.39 -29.39
CA VAL A 463 13.30 31.60 -30.62
C VAL A 463 13.21 32.46 -31.88
N ASN A 464 13.67 31.92 -33.01
CA ASN A 464 13.35 32.40 -34.34
C ASN A 464 12.71 31.26 -35.14
N ASN A 465 11.38 31.25 -35.21
CA ASN A 465 10.62 30.08 -35.60
C ASN A 465 9.50 30.43 -36.58
N ALA A 466 9.47 29.77 -37.74
CA ALA A 466 8.46 29.96 -38.79
C ALA A 466 7.50 28.76 -38.92
N THR A 467 7.33 27.96 -37.86
CA THR A 467 6.58 26.71 -37.90
C THR A 467 5.13 26.87 -38.35
N THR A 468 4.74 26.07 -39.33
CA THR A 468 3.36 25.92 -39.77
C THR A 468 2.63 24.80 -39.02
N HIS A 469 3.32 24.09 -38.11
CA HIS A 469 2.76 22.95 -37.40
C HIS A 469 1.46 23.32 -36.68
N ALA A 470 0.54 22.36 -36.57
CA ALA A 470 -0.72 22.53 -35.85
C ALA A 470 -0.49 22.77 -34.34
N ASN A 471 0.69 22.41 -33.83
CA ASN A 471 1.16 22.74 -32.51
C ASN A 471 2.10 23.95 -32.68
N LYS A 472 2.07 24.93 -31.78
CA LYS A 472 2.73 26.24 -31.90
C LYS A 472 3.70 26.37 -30.73
N VAL A 473 4.38 27.51 -30.65
CA VAL A 473 5.25 27.80 -29.52
C VAL A 473 4.38 28.28 -28.35
N CYS A 474 4.46 27.61 -27.21
CA CYS A 474 3.60 27.92 -26.07
C CYS A 474 4.33 27.83 -24.74
N ALA A 475 3.98 28.73 -23.83
CA ALA A 475 4.52 28.79 -22.48
C ALA A 475 3.40 29.05 -21.47
N GLY A 476 3.43 28.31 -20.37
CA GLY A 476 2.53 28.50 -19.24
C GLY A 476 3.29 28.59 -17.92
N GLY A 477 2.81 29.40 -16.98
CA GLY A 477 3.38 29.37 -15.62
C GLY A 477 3.14 28.03 -14.92
N ILE A 478 2.03 27.35 -15.22
CA ILE A 478 1.77 25.98 -14.74
C ILE A 478 1.93 24.97 -15.88
N ILE A 479 1.16 25.10 -16.96
CA ILE A 479 1.08 24.16 -18.07
C ILE A 479 1.47 24.82 -19.39
N GLY A 480 2.49 24.30 -20.09
CA GLY A 480 2.86 24.81 -21.41
C GLY A 480 1.78 24.54 -22.47
N PHE A 481 1.46 23.25 -22.66
CA PHE A 481 0.48 22.79 -23.63
C PHE A 481 -0.37 21.66 -23.07
N SER A 482 -1.68 21.71 -23.32
CA SER A 482 -2.62 20.62 -23.00
C SER A 482 -3.49 20.27 -24.19
N CYS A 483 -3.81 18.99 -24.31
CA CYS A 483 -4.58 18.48 -25.44
C CYS A 483 -5.45 17.26 -25.09
N SER A 484 -5.89 17.17 -23.84
CA SER A 484 -6.86 16.16 -23.42
C SER A 484 -7.63 16.61 -22.18
N SER A 485 -8.42 15.70 -21.62
CA SER A 485 -9.14 15.95 -20.36
C SER A 485 -8.14 16.15 -19.21
N THR A 486 -8.15 17.32 -18.59
CA THR A 486 -7.30 17.66 -17.44
C THR A 486 -8.08 18.57 -16.50
N ASP A 487 -7.92 18.36 -15.20
CA ASP A 487 -8.41 19.26 -14.16
C ASP A 487 -7.25 20.08 -13.62
N VAL A 488 -7.38 21.40 -13.67
CA VAL A 488 -6.35 22.36 -13.29
C VAL A 488 -6.92 23.26 -12.21
N LYS A 489 -6.61 22.95 -10.94
CA LYS A 489 -7.28 23.58 -9.82
C LYS A 489 -6.35 24.17 -8.77
N GLY A 490 -6.63 25.39 -8.31
CA GLY A 490 -5.99 25.94 -7.11
C GLY A 490 -4.48 26.16 -7.27
N ASN A 491 -3.99 26.36 -8.49
CA ASN A 491 -2.56 26.56 -8.75
C ASN A 491 -2.18 28.04 -8.71
N THR A 492 -0.93 28.34 -8.36
CA THR A 492 -0.42 29.72 -8.30
C THR A 492 0.81 29.91 -9.18
N ASN A 493 0.79 30.93 -10.04
CA ASN A 493 1.96 31.41 -10.76
C ASN A 493 2.44 32.75 -10.22
N GLU A 494 3.68 32.77 -9.71
CA GLU A 494 4.41 33.95 -9.23
C GLU A 494 5.63 34.26 -10.11
N GLY A 495 6.09 33.30 -10.92
CA GLY A 495 7.20 33.46 -11.85
C GLY A 495 6.78 34.05 -13.21
N PRO A 496 7.57 34.97 -13.79
CA PRO A 496 7.22 35.60 -15.06
C PRO A 496 7.23 34.59 -16.21
N VAL A 497 6.31 34.76 -17.17
CA VAL A 497 6.21 33.94 -18.38
C VAL A 497 6.50 34.84 -19.58
N SER A 498 7.51 34.53 -20.38
CA SER A 498 7.91 35.36 -21.52
C SER A 498 8.20 34.52 -22.75
N ILE A 499 7.60 34.88 -23.88
CA ILE A 499 7.91 34.32 -25.19
C ILE A 499 8.31 35.44 -26.16
N VAL A 500 9.47 35.28 -26.80
CA VAL A 500 9.93 36.12 -27.90
C VAL A 500 10.19 35.22 -29.11
N ASN A 501 9.44 35.44 -30.19
CA ASN A 501 9.66 34.79 -31.48
C ASN A 501 10.00 35.83 -32.57
N ALA A 502 11.23 35.78 -33.08
CA ALA A 502 11.67 36.62 -34.20
C ALA A 502 11.16 36.13 -35.57
N GLY A 503 10.67 34.89 -35.65
CA GLY A 503 10.13 34.29 -36.87
C GLY A 503 8.63 34.58 -37.06
N THR A 504 8.02 33.84 -38.01
CA THR A 504 6.61 34.05 -38.40
C THR A 504 5.60 33.13 -37.71
N GLY A 505 6.07 32.14 -36.95
CA GLY A 505 5.26 31.19 -36.22
C GLY A 505 4.49 31.82 -35.05
N ALA A 506 3.29 31.34 -34.79
CA ALA A 506 2.47 31.85 -33.70
C ALA A 506 3.02 31.45 -32.32
N VAL A 507 2.86 32.35 -31.35
CA VAL A 507 3.23 32.13 -29.94
C VAL A 507 2.04 32.32 -29.00
N TYR A 508 1.93 31.52 -27.94
CA TYR A 508 0.86 31.62 -26.94
C TYR A 508 1.42 31.55 -25.51
N ALA A 509 1.23 32.62 -24.73
CA ALA A 509 1.73 32.72 -23.37
C ALA A 509 0.58 32.88 -22.37
N GLY A 510 0.58 32.08 -21.30
CA GLY A 510 -0.39 32.17 -20.21
C GLY A 510 0.25 32.09 -18.84
N GLY A 511 -0.29 32.77 -17.84
CA GLY A 511 0.20 32.61 -16.47
C GLY A 511 -0.11 31.24 -15.88
N ILE A 512 -1.17 30.57 -16.33
CA ILE A 512 -1.49 29.19 -15.95
C ILE A 512 -1.25 28.26 -17.14
N LEU A 513 -1.96 28.46 -18.25
CA LEU A 513 -1.92 27.61 -19.44
C LEU A 513 -1.45 28.39 -20.67
N GLY A 514 -0.43 27.89 -21.36
CA GLY A 514 -0.02 28.46 -22.66
C GLY A 514 -1.06 28.21 -23.76
N TRP A 515 -1.32 26.95 -24.08
CA TRP A 515 -2.29 26.60 -25.13
C TRP A 515 -3.07 25.30 -24.87
N TYR A 516 -4.39 25.36 -25.07
CA TYR A 516 -5.27 24.20 -25.15
C TYR A 516 -5.91 24.02 -26.54
N THR A 517 -5.89 22.79 -27.06
CA THR A 517 -6.25 22.49 -28.46
C THR A 517 -7.34 21.44 -28.69
N LYS A 518 -7.54 20.47 -27.80
CA LYS A 518 -8.46 19.34 -28.04
C LYS A 518 -8.86 18.66 -26.73
N GLY A 519 -10.06 18.10 -26.68
CA GLY A 519 -10.61 17.37 -25.53
C GLY A 519 -11.99 17.88 -25.13
N SER A 520 -12.83 16.99 -24.58
CA SER A 520 -14.22 17.28 -24.21
C SER A 520 -14.41 17.68 -22.74
N ALA A 521 -13.37 17.61 -21.91
CA ALA A 521 -13.50 17.77 -20.45
C ALA A 521 -12.29 18.47 -19.79
N TRP A 522 -11.67 19.45 -20.46
CA TRP A 522 -10.66 20.29 -19.82
C TRP A 522 -11.32 21.33 -18.91
N LYS A 523 -10.87 21.39 -17.67
CA LYS A 523 -11.40 22.27 -16.62
C LYS A 523 -10.26 23.01 -15.96
N SER A 524 -10.49 24.29 -15.71
CA SER A 524 -9.58 25.13 -14.97
C SER A 524 -10.38 26.02 -14.04
N SER A 525 -10.01 25.99 -12.76
CA SER A 525 -10.66 26.81 -11.75
C SER A 525 -9.78 27.18 -10.57
N GLU A 526 -10.09 28.32 -9.96
CA GLU A 526 -9.45 28.79 -8.72
C GLU A 526 -7.93 28.99 -8.86
N ASN A 527 -7.42 29.20 -10.09
CA ASN A 527 -5.99 29.45 -10.27
C ASN A 527 -5.69 30.96 -10.21
N LEU A 528 -4.48 31.26 -9.77
CA LEU A 528 -4.02 32.62 -9.53
C LEU A 528 -2.73 32.90 -10.29
N ASN A 529 -2.77 33.85 -11.21
CA ASN A 529 -1.56 34.45 -11.76
C ASN A 529 -1.26 35.79 -11.07
N LYS A 530 -0.08 35.89 -10.44
CA LYS A 530 0.48 37.14 -9.91
C LYS A 530 1.59 37.71 -10.79
N ALA A 531 2.09 36.94 -11.75
CA ALA A 531 3.31 37.26 -12.48
C ALA A 531 3.04 37.95 -13.82
N ASN A 532 4.08 38.55 -14.38
CA ASN A 532 3.99 39.12 -15.72
C ASN A 532 3.93 38.04 -16.79
N VAL A 533 3.15 38.28 -17.84
CA VAL A 533 3.03 37.39 -19.00
C VAL A 533 3.24 38.20 -20.27
N ASP A 534 4.31 37.88 -21.00
CA ASP A 534 4.71 38.61 -22.21
C ASP A 534 4.77 37.67 -23.43
N ALA A 535 4.13 38.06 -24.53
CA ALA A 535 4.22 37.35 -25.81
C ALA A 535 4.55 38.31 -26.96
N SER A 536 5.72 38.12 -27.58
CA SER A 536 6.19 38.95 -28.69
C SER A 536 6.48 38.11 -29.93
N GLY A 537 5.87 38.48 -31.06
CA GLY A 537 6.07 37.86 -32.36
C GLY A 537 5.17 38.44 -33.44
N SER A 538 5.28 37.97 -34.68
CA SER A 538 4.39 38.41 -35.78
C SER A 538 2.94 37.94 -35.61
N ALA A 539 2.74 36.84 -34.88
CA ALA A 539 1.46 36.33 -34.43
C ALA A 539 1.63 35.87 -32.97
N ALA A 540 0.87 36.45 -32.05
CA ALA A 540 1.01 36.20 -30.62
C ALA A 540 -0.35 36.25 -29.92
N ALA A 541 -0.50 35.53 -28.82
CA ALA A 541 -1.55 35.76 -27.83
C ALA A 541 -0.98 35.68 -26.42
N ALA A 542 -1.42 36.58 -25.53
CA ALA A 542 -1.04 36.57 -24.12
C ALA A 542 -2.26 36.76 -23.22
N GLY A 543 -2.41 35.88 -22.24
CA GLY A 543 -3.42 36.00 -21.18
C GLY A 543 -2.81 35.82 -19.81
N GLY A 544 -3.35 36.49 -18.79
CA GLY A 544 -2.88 36.29 -17.42
C GLY A 544 -3.10 34.88 -16.91
N VAL A 545 -4.10 34.16 -17.43
CA VAL A 545 -4.37 32.77 -17.05
C VAL A 545 -4.15 31.88 -18.26
N VAL A 546 -4.81 32.17 -19.38
CA VAL A 546 -4.78 31.33 -20.58
C VAL A 546 -4.24 32.10 -21.77
N GLY A 547 -3.19 31.60 -22.43
CA GLY A 547 -2.69 32.19 -23.67
C GLY A 547 -3.70 32.01 -24.81
N ASN A 548 -4.06 30.76 -25.09
CA ASN A 548 -5.08 30.41 -26.07
C ASN A 548 -5.92 29.20 -25.61
N ALA A 549 -7.24 29.33 -25.63
CA ALA A 549 -8.19 28.21 -25.51
C ALA A 549 -8.96 28.05 -26.82
N SER A 550 -8.56 27.08 -27.64
CA SER A 550 -9.10 26.97 -29.01
C SER A 550 -10.43 26.22 -29.12
N ILE A 551 -10.95 25.67 -28.02
CA ILE A 551 -12.16 24.83 -28.02
C ILE A 551 -13.22 25.46 -27.11
N ALA A 552 -14.46 25.53 -27.59
CA ALA A 552 -15.55 26.19 -26.86
C ALA A 552 -16.07 25.39 -25.65
N SER A 553 -15.87 24.07 -25.64
CA SER A 553 -16.36 23.18 -24.56
C SER A 553 -15.47 23.13 -23.32
N CYS A 554 -14.39 23.91 -23.26
CA CYS A 554 -13.57 24.00 -22.04
C CYS A 554 -14.34 24.76 -20.96
N ASN A 555 -14.06 24.43 -19.70
CA ASN A 555 -14.52 25.23 -18.58
C ASN A 555 -13.36 26.04 -18.00
N ILE A 556 -13.43 27.37 -18.14
CA ILE A 556 -12.50 28.32 -17.52
C ILE A 556 -13.34 29.16 -16.55
N SER A 557 -13.18 28.92 -15.26
CA SER A 557 -14.04 29.54 -14.25
C SER A 557 -13.26 29.99 -13.02
N ASN A 558 -13.72 31.04 -12.33
CA ASN A 558 -13.12 31.48 -11.06
C ASN A 558 -11.60 31.74 -11.14
N GLU A 559 -11.12 32.16 -12.30
CA GLU A 559 -9.71 32.41 -12.51
C GLU A 559 -9.34 33.83 -12.10
N THR A 560 -8.13 34.02 -11.57
CA THR A 560 -7.68 35.33 -11.10
C THR A 560 -6.38 35.75 -11.77
N ASN A 561 -6.36 36.95 -12.33
CA ASN A 561 -5.12 37.61 -12.77
C ASN A 561 -4.86 38.91 -11.99
N ARG A 562 -3.64 39.02 -11.46
CA ARG A 562 -3.09 40.25 -10.86
C ARG A 562 -1.84 40.75 -11.58
N GLY A 563 -1.33 40.01 -12.56
CA GLY A 563 -0.09 40.30 -13.26
C GLY A 563 -0.22 41.30 -14.42
N VAL A 564 0.93 41.76 -14.91
CA VAL A 564 1.03 42.59 -16.12
C VAL A 564 1.11 41.71 -17.36
N ILE A 565 0.24 41.96 -18.33
CA ILE A 565 0.13 41.19 -19.57
C ILE A 565 0.51 42.07 -20.75
N SER A 566 1.46 41.62 -21.57
CA SER A 566 1.86 42.31 -22.79
C SER A 566 1.84 41.37 -23.99
N CYS A 567 1.34 41.86 -25.12
CA CYS A 567 1.32 41.12 -26.38
C CYS A 567 1.58 42.04 -27.57
N SER A 568 2.44 41.62 -28.50
CA SER A 568 2.69 42.35 -29.75
C SER A 568 1.44 42.46 -30.64
N VAL A 569 0.46 41.56 -30.46
CA VAL A 569 -0.83 41.57 -31.16
C VAL A 569 -1.92 41.98 -30.19
N ALA A 570 -2.28 43.27 -30.20
CA ALA A 570 -3.23 43.84 -29.24
C ALA A 570 -4.60 43.15 -29.22
N SER A 571 -5.09 42.67 -30.37
CA SER A 571 -6.38 41.95 -30.46
C SER A 571 -6.38 40.56 -29.83
N ALA A 572 -5.22 40.07 -29.38
CA ALA A 572 -5.02 38.77 -28.77
C ALA A 572 -4.36 38.91 -27.37
N CYS A 573 -4.56 40.05 -26.72
CA CYS A 573 -4.08 40.33 -25.38
C CYS A 573 -5.27 40.51 -24.42
N GLY A 574 -5.26 39.82 -23.29
CA GLY A 574 -6.30 39.97 -22.27
C GLY A 574 -5.81 39.66 -20.87
N SER A 575 -6.52 40.15 -19.87
CA SER A 575 -6.19 39.96 -18.46
C SER A 575 -6.35 38.49 -18.03
N ILE A 576 -7.40 37.81 -18.49
CA ILE A 576 -7.60 36.37 -18.23
C ILE A 576 -7.13 35.55 -19.42
N ALA A 577 -7.64 35.85 -20.62
CA ALA A 577 -7.34 35.07 -21.81
C ALA A 577 -6.77 35.91 -22.95
N GLY A 578 -5.70 35.44 -23.61
CA GLY A 578 -5.25 36.07 -24.85
C GLY A 578 -6.26 35.86 -25.97
N LEU A 579 -6.55 34.59 -26.24
CA LEU A 579 -7.64 34.15 -27.13
C LEU A 579 -8.47 33.07 -26.43
N SER A 580 -9.79 33.20 -26.48
CA SER A 580 -10.68 32.14 -25.97
C SER A 580 -11.85 31.88 -26.91
N ALA A 581 -12.05 30.60 -27.25
CA ALA A 581 -13.30 30.10 -27.80
C ALA A 581 -14.30 29.69 -26.70
N ALA A 582 -13.82 29.42 -25.49
CA ALA A 582 -14.63 29.04 -24.34
C ALA A 582 -15.17 30.28 -23.61
N ALA A 583 -16.32 30.12 -22.94
CA ALA A 583 -16.82 31.13 -22.01
C ALA A 583 -15.84 31.29 -20.84
N LEU A 584 -15.68 32.53 -20.37
CA LEU A 584 -14.95 32.84 -19.14
C LEU A 584 -16.00 33.11 -18.07
N THR A 585 -16.05 32.30 -17.02
CA THR A 585 -17.13 32.38 -16.03
C THR A 585 -16.60 32.82 -14.67
N SER A 586 -17.19 33.87 -14.09
CA SER A 586 -16.88 34.30 -12.71
C SER A 586 -15.40 34.62 -12.45
N CYS A 587 -14.64 34.96 -13.50
CA CYS A 587 -13.22 35.28 -13.37
C CYS A 587 -13.01 36.67 -12.76
N CYS A 588 -11.98 36.78 -11.93
CA CYS A 588 -11.54 38.02 -11.30
C CYS A 588 -10.47 38.71 -12.15
N VAL A 589 -10.87 39.79 -12.81
CA VAL A 589 -10.06 40.51 -13.79
C VAL A 589 -9.27 41.62 -13.10
N GLY A 590 -7.96 41.67 -13.33
CA GLY A 590 -7.09 42.66 -12.72
C GLY A 590 -5.79 42.87 -13.51
N GLY A 591 -4.84 43.55 -12.89
CA GLY A 591 -3.51 43.79 -13.47
C GLY A 591 -3.50 44.86 -14.55
N VAL A 592 -2.57 44.72 -15.49
CA VAL A 592 -2.35 45.68 -16.60
C VAL A 592 -2.34 44.91 -17.91
N VAL A 593 -3.02 45.40 -18.94
CA VAL A 593 -3.06 44.79 -20.27
C VAL A 593 -2.49 45.79 -21.29
N ASN A 594 -1.36 45.48 -21.92
CA ASN A 594 -0.68 46.33 -22.90
C ASN A 594 -0.54 47.80 -22.42
N SER A 595 0.05 47.99 -21.24
CA SER A 595 0.21 49.29 -20.56
C SER A 595 -1.09 49.99 -20.14
N THR A 596 -2.26 49.37 -20.34
CA THR A 596 -3.55 49.88 -19.87
C THR A 596 -3.91 49.19 -18.56
N GLU A 597 -4.03 49.96 -17.48
CA GLU A 597 -4.48 49.44 -16.20
C GLU A 597 -5.93 48.94 -16.30
N VAL A 598 -6.20 47.75 -15.77
CA VAL A 598 -7.56 47.23 -15.68
C VAL A 598 -8.27 47.95 -14.54
N THR A 599 -9.49 48.41 -14.81
CA THR A 599 -10.35 49.16 -13.89
C THR A 599 -11.79 48.67 -14.02
N ALA A 600 -12.66 49.06 -13.09
CA ALA A 600 -14.09 48.75 -13.14
C ALA A 600 -14.75 49.26 -14.44
N ALA A 601 -14.19 50.28 -15.09
CA ALA A 601 -14.76 50.90 -16.28
C ALA A 601 -14.36 50.21 -17.60
N ASN A 602 -13.26 49.44 -17.62
CA ASN A 602 -12.71 48.88 -18.85
C ASN A 602 -12.50 47.35 -18.83
N PHE A 603 -12.68 46.68 -17.69
CA PHE A 603 -12.35 45.26 -17.55
C PHE A 603 -13.11 44.36 -18.54
N GLU A 604 -14.37 44.65 -18.88
CA GLU A 604 -15.14 43.85 -19.84
C GLU A 604 -14.46 43.79 -21.23
N SER A 605 -13.82 44.88 -21.64
CA SER A 605 -13.10 44.97 -22.91
C SER A 605 -11.68 44.41 -22.85
N LEU A 606 -11.12 44.24 -21.64
CA LEU A 606 -9.74 43.82 -21.41
C LEU A 606 -9.61 42.43 -20.81
N ILE A 607 -10.73 41.78 -20.44
CA ILE A 607 -10.71 40.43 -19.87
C ILE A 607 -10.12 39.40 -20.83
N GLN A 608 -10.41 39.56 -22.12
CA GLN A 608 -9.88 38.71 -23.17
C GLN A 608 -9.53 39.52 -24.42
N GLY A 609 -8.65 38.99 -25.28
CA GLY A 609 -8.35 39.65 -26.56
C GLY A 609 -9.60 39.78 -27.43
N SER A 610 -9.71 40.92 -28.13
CA SER A 610 -10.89 41.26 -28.95
C SER A 610 -11.15 40.32 -30.13
N ALA A 611 -10.22 39.45 -30.49
CA ALA A 611 -10.38 38.40 -31.49
C ALA A 611 -10.97 37.09 -30.91
N SER A 612 -11.26 37.04 -29.61
CA SER A 612 -11.92 35.90 -28.95
C SER A 612 -13.37 35.74 -29.41
N THR A 613 -13.85 34.50 -29.41
CA THR A 613 -15.26 34.17 -29.75
C THR A 613 -16.08 33.74 -28.54
N GLY A 614 -15.42 33.38 -27.43
CA GLY A 614 -16.05 33.10 -26.15
C GLY A 614 -16.63 34.38 -25.52
N THR A 615 -17.61 34.23 -24.63
CA THR A 615 -18.25 35.37 -23.95
C THR A 615 -17.91 35.34 -22.45
N PRO A 616 -17.52 36.48 -21.84
CA PRO A 616 -17.44 36.60 -20.39
C PRO A 616 -18.81 36.53 -19.75
N VAL A 617 -18.96 35.72 -18.70
CA VAL A 617 -20.21 35.53 -17.94
C VAL A 617 -19.89 35.71 -16.46
N GLY A 618 -20.53 36.65 -15.78
CA GLY A 618 -20.35 36.85 -14.33
C GLY A 618 -18.93 37.27 -13.88
N CYS A 619 -18.04 37.61 -14.81
CA CYS A 619 -16.69 38.08 -14.47
C CYS A 619 -16.73 39.50 -13.89
N TYR A 620 -15.75 39.84 -13.05
CA TYR A 620 -15.76 41.12 -12.32
C TYR A 620 -14.35 41.68 -12.11
N PHE A 621 -14.26 43.00 -11.89
CA PHE A 621 -13.05 43.70 -11.47
C PHE A 621 -13.08 44.00 -9.97
N ASP A 622 -11.94 43.83 -9.32
CA ASP A 622 -11.84 43.81 -7.86
C ASP A 622 -11.00 44.96 -7.27
N GLY A 623 -10.75 46.04 -8.01
CA GLY A 623 -10.25 47.30 -7.42
C GLY A 623 -8.76 47.38 -7.11
N GLY A 624 -7.98 46.31 -7.25
CA GLY A 624 -6.52 46.32 -7.12
C GLY A 624 -5.93 46.80 -5.78
N SER A 625 -6.74 47.16 -4.78
CA SER A 625 -6.31 47.71 -3.50
C SER A 625 -7.08 47.06 -2.36
N GLY A 626 -6.59 45.89 -1.95
CA GLY A 626 -7.28 45.04 -1.00
C GLY A 626 -8.42 44.28 -1.68
N PRO A 627 -8.80 43.12 -1.12
CA PRO A 627 -9.73 42.24 -1.80
C PRO A 627 -11.10 42.96 -1.86
N VAL A 628 -11.68 43.14 -3.04
CA VAL A 628 -13.03 43.71 -3.20
C VAL A 628 -14.05 42.76 -2.59
N PRO A 629 -15.09 43.28 -1.92
CA PRO A 629 -16.20 42.48 -1.42
C PRO A 629 -16.63 41.47 -2.48
N TYR A 630 -16.42 40.19 -2.19
CA TYR A 630 -16.91 39.07 -2.96
C TYR A 630 -17.70 38.19 -2.02
N ILE A 631 -18.67 37.53 -2.62
CA ILE A 631 -19.31 36.36 -2.05
C ILE A 631 -19.21 35.33 -3.15
N ILE A 632 -18.49 34.25 -2.91
CA ILE A 632 -18.41 33.10 -3.79
C ILE A 632 -19.06 31.97 -3.03
N VAL A 633 -19.99 31.31 -3.69
CA VAL A 633 -20.57 30.07 -3.22
C VAL A 633 -19.96 28.94 -4.01
N ASP A 634 -19.59 27.85 -3.36
CA ASP A 634 -18.91 26.72 -4.00
C ASP A 634 -19.82 25.94 -4.98
N LYS A 635 -21.13 26.24 -4.99
CA LYS A 635 -22.15 25.60 -5.84
C LYS A 635 -23.17 26.63 -6.35
N GLU A 636 -23.34 26.71 -7.66
CA GLU A 636 -24.33 27.59 -8.32
C GLU A 636 -25.77 27.06 -8.22
N SER A 637 -25.93 25.76 -7.95
CA SER A 637 -27.22 25.16 -7.69
C SER A 637 -27.15 24.09 -6.61
N LEU A 638 -28.26 23.93 -5.90
CA LEU A 638 -28.47 22.85 -4.96
C LEU A 638 -29.72 22.07 -5.37
N ASN A 639 -29.53 20.79 -5.65
CA ASN A 639 -30.64 19.88 -5.89
C ASN A 639 -30.88 19.09 -4.60
N PHE A 640 -32.04 19.30 -4.00
CA PHE A 640 -32.48 18.55 -2.84
C PHE A 640 -33.38 17.42 -3.32
N PRO A 641 -33.28 16.25 -2.69
CA PRO A 641 -34.22 15.21 -2.99
C PRO A 641 -35.55 15.49 -2.27
N PHE A 642 -36.62 14.82 -2.68
CA PHE A 642 -37.96 15.13 -2.16
C PHE A 642 -38.09 14.93 -0.63
N GLY A 643 -37.28 14.09 0.01
CA GLY A 643 -37.32 13.87 1.47
C GLY A 643 -36.82 15.04 2.31
N GLY A 644 -36.24 16.06 1.68
CA GLY A 644 -35.46 17.08 2.37
C GLY A 644 -34.03 16.59 2.63
N ASP A 645 -33.11 17.52 2.84
CA ASP A 645 -31.70 17.26 3.13
C ASP A 645 -31.09 18.55 3.68
N SER A 646 -29.93 18.46 4.35
CA SER A 646 -29.14 19.61 4.76
C SER A 646 -27.80 19.59 4.04
N LYS A 647 -27.59 20.56 3.17
CA LYS A 647 -26.34 20.69 2.40
C LYS A 647 -25.56 21.88 2.89
N GLU A 648 -24.26 21.67 3.07
CA GLU A 648 -23.35 22.79 3.25
C GLU A 648 -23.08 23.45 1.91
N LEU A 649 -23.34 24.74 1.89
CA LEU A 649 -22.88 25.62 0.83
C LEU A 649 -21.62 26.30 1.37
N GLY A 650 -20.49 26.00 0.75
CA GLY A 650 -19.24 26.69 1.04
C GLY A 650 -19.40 28.14 0.62
N VAL A 651 -19.12 29.05 1.53
CA VAL A 651 -19.16 30.49 1.28
C VAL A 651 -17.76 31.01 1.51
N ASP A 652 -17.11 31.44 0.44
CA ASP A 652 -15.91 32.23 0.57
C ASP A 652 -16.28 33.68 0.30
N ALA A 653 -16.11 34.51 1.31
CA ALA A 653 -16.35 35.93 1.23
C ALA A 653 -15.25 36.65 1.98
N ASN A 654 -14.98 37.87 1.58
CA ASN A 654 -14.10 38.80 2.30
C ASN A 654 -14.85 40.03 2.82
N CYS A 655 -16.19 39.98 2.80
CA CYS A 655 -17.08 41.03 3.27
C CYS A 655 -18.21 40.44 4.12
N ALA A 656 -18.90 41.28 4.89
CA ALA A 656 -20.09 40.87 5.61
C ALA A 656 -21.25 40.60 4.64
N TRP A 657 -22.00 39.54 4.89
CA TRP A 657 -23.09 39.09 4.02
C TRP A 657 -24.30 38.62 4.83
N THR A 658 -25.47 38.71 4.20
CA THR A 658 -26.72 38.10 4.65
C THR A 658 -27.19 37.10 3.62
N VAL A 659 -27.84 36.01 4.04
CA VAL A 659 -28.43 35.03 3.15
C VAL A 659 -29.93 34.90 3.43
N SER A 660 -30.72 34.88 2.36
CA SER A 660 -32.19 34.81 2.47
C SER A 660 -32.81 33.95 1.39
N THR A 661 -34.03 33.48 1.65
CA THR A 661 -34.88 32.79 0.68
C THR A 661 -36.34 33.07 1.00
N THR A 662 -37.21 33.08 -0.01
CA THR A 662 -38.67 33.22 0.18
C THR A 662 -39.36 31.87 0.37
N ALA A 663 -38.64 30.76 0.19
CA ALA A 663 -39.19 29.42 0.31
C ALA A 663 -39.29 29.00 1.77
N SER A 664 -40.53 28.85 2.27
CA SER A 664 -40.79 28.43 3.65
C SER A 664 -40.32 27.00 3.97
N TRP A 665 -39.95 26.23 2.95
CA TRP A 665 -39.39 24.88 3.07
C TRP A 665 -37.86 24.85 3.10
N LEU A 666 -37.19 26.00 3.02
CA LEU A 666 -35.74 26.12 3.20
C LEU A 666 -35.44 26.85 4.52
N ASN A 667 -34.47 26.34 5.28
CA ASN A 667 -33.90 26.97 6.46
C ASN A 667 -32.40 27.20 6.23
N LEU A 668 -31.89 28.38 6.59
CA LEU A 668 -30.53 28.82 6.32
C LEU A 668 -29.84 29.16 7.65
N SER A 669 -28.73 28.50 7.97
CA SER A 669 -27.99 28.75 9.21
C SER A 669 -26.47 28.70 9.00
N PRO A 670 -25.72 29.75 9.38
CA PRO A 670 -26.22 31.04 9.87
C PRO A 670 -26.86 31.89 8.75
N ALA A 671 -27.82 32.75 9.09
CA ALA A 671 -28.51 33.63 8.13
C ALA A 671 -27.68 34.88 7.72
N GLN A 672 -26.49 35.02 8.30
CA GLN A 672 -25.53 36.08 8.04
C GLN A 672 -24.13 35.62 8.44
N GLY A 673 -23.09 36.24 7.88
CA GLY A 673 -21.70 35.93 8.20
C GLY A 673 -20.75 36.99 7.65
N ASP A 674 -19.45 36.74 7.82
CA ASP A 674 -18.37 37.57 7.30
C ASP A 674 -17.24 36.68 6.74
N SER A 675 -16.01 37.20 6.69
CA SER A 675 -14.86 36.46 6.16
C SER A 675 -14.46 35.22 6.96
N GLU A 676 -14.88 35.09 8.22
CA GLU A 676 -14.59 33.94 9.07
C GLU A 676 -15.61 32.80 8.88
N VAL A 677 -16.82 33.10 8.41
CA VAL A 677 -17.88 32.12 8.20
C VAL A 677 -17.70 31.49 6.82
N LYS A 678 -17.20 30.25 6.79
CA LYS A 678 -16.87 29.52 5.56
C LYS A 678 -17.98 28.64 5.00
N THR A 679 -19.08 28.45 5.73
CA THR A 679 -20.19 27.60 5.31
C THR A 679 -21.53 28.15 5.76
N VAL A 680 -22.56 27.92 4.94
CA VAL A 680 -23.97 28.05 5.30
C VAL A 680 -24.63 26.69 5.15
N SER A 681 -25.27 26.21 6.21
CA SER A 681 -26.13 25.03 6.14
C SER A 681 -27.47 25.44 5.52
N VAL A 682 -27.79 24.83 4.39
CA VAL A 682 -29.06 24.96 3.68
C VAL A 682 -29.88 23.69 3.93
N THR A 683 -30.93 23.80 4.73
CA THR A 683 -31.80 22.66 5.07
C THR A 683 -33.13 22.77 4.35
N ALA A 684 -33.41 21.85 3.43
CA ALA A 684 -34.72 21.70 2.81
C ALA A 684 -35.59 20.74 3.63
N SER A 685 -36.83 21.14 3.96
CA SER A 685 -37.85 20.22 4.47
C SER A 685 -38.37 19.32 3.35
N ALA A 686 -39.07 18.23 3.71
CA ALA A 686 -39.66 17.32 2.73
C ALA A 686 -40.62 18.04 1.76
N ASN A 687 -40.55 17.67 0.48
CA ASN A 687 -41.51 17.96 -0.56
C ASN A 687 -42.56 16.85 -0.61
N GLU A 688 -43.77 17.13 -0.12
CA GLU A 688 -44.87 16.17 -0.01
C GLU A 688 -45.79 16.16 -1.25
N VAL A 689 -45.48 16.95 -2.29
CA VAL A 689 -46.28 17.05 -3.50
C VAL A 689 -45.58 16.38 -4.69
N LYS A 690 -46.34 15.73 -5.58
CA LYS A 690 -45.84 14.93 -6.73
C LYS A 690 -45.24 15.76 -7.88
N GLU A 691 -44.96 17.04 -7.62
CA GLU A 691 -44.40 17.97 -8.58
C GLU A 691 -43.09 18.55 -8.00
N SER A 692 -42.08 18.73 -8.86
CA SER A 692 -40.82 19.37 -8.46
C SER A 692 -41.11 20.79 -7.98
N ARG A 693 -40.42 21.23 -6.93
CA ARG A 693 -40.47 22.63 -6.50
C ARG A 693 -39.08 23.25 -6.60
N SER A 694 -39.01 24.55 -6.85
CA SER A 694 -37.75 25.29 -6.91
C SER A 694 -37.84 26.57 -6.10
N ALA A 695 -36.68 27.09 -5.72
CA ALA A 695 -36.52 28.32 -4.97
C ALA A 695 -35.16 28.95 -5.32
N GLU A 696 -34.95 30.17 -4.88
CA GLU A 696 -33.66 30.84 -4.94
C GLU A 696 -33.19 31.13 -3.51
N ILE A 697 -31.90 30.92 -3.29
CA ILE A 697 -31.19 31.43 -2.11
C ILE A 697 -30.34 32.59 -2.59
N ILE A 698 -30.48 33.73 -1.93
CA ILE A 698 -29.80 34.96 -2.33
C ILE A 698 -28.88 35.37 -1.19
N PHE A 699 -27.58 35.28 -1.45
CA PHE A 699 -26.55 35.92 -0.66
C PHE A 699 -26.44 37.38 -1.10
N THR A 700 -26.38 38.31 -0.15
CA THR A 700 -26.25 39.75 -0.43
C THR A 700 -25.21 40.34 0.51
N ALA A 701 -24.26 41.10 -0.04
CA ALA A 701 -23.29 41.80 0.79
C ALA A 701 -23.98 42.92 1.57
N THR A 702 -23.70 43.01 2.88
CA THR A 702 -24.41 43.92 3.79
C THR A 702 -24.22 45.39 3.41
N ASP A 703 -23.01 45.77 3.01
CA ASP A 703 -22.64 47.15 2.66
C ASP A 703 -22.77 47.46 1.16
N ASN A 704 -23.07 46.45 0.33
CA ASN A 704 -23.28 46.61 -1.10
C ASN A 704 -24.42 45.69 -1.59
N PRO A 705 -25.68 46.10 -1.46
CA PRO A 705 -26.83 45.27 -1.86
C PRO A 705 -26.90 44.93 -3.35
N ALA A 706 -26.12 45.60 -4.21
CA ALA A 706 -26.01 45.26 -5.63
C ALA A 706 -25.07 44.06 -5.87
N LEU A 707 -24.22 43.70 -4.89
CA LEU A 707 -23.42 42.48 -4.90
C LEU A 707 -24.24 41.36 -4.25
N SER A 708 -24.87 40.55 -5.09
CA SER A 708 -25.63 39.38 -4.67
C SER A 708 -25.29 38.15 -5.50
N VAL A 709 -25.25 36.99 -4.85
CA VAL A 709 -25.10 35.70 -5.51
C VAL A 709 -26.35 34.88 -5.28
N THR A 710 -26.95 34.43 -6.39
CA THR A 710 -28.15 33.59 -6.37
C THR A 710 -27.76 32.15 -6.59
N VAL A 711 -28.18 31.28 -5.69
CA VAL A 711 -28.10 29.83 -5.84
C VAL A 711 -29.48 29.32 -6.19
N SER A 712 -29.57 28.65 -7.34
CA SER A 712 -30.80 27.98 -7.75
C SER A 712 -30.99 26.74 -6.91
N VAL A 713 -32.13 26.61 -6.26
CA VAL A 713 -32.49 25.42 -5.51
C VAL A 713 -33.60 24.70 -6.25
N SER A 714 -33.39 23.44 -6.60
CA SER A 714 -34.47 22.56 -7.03
C SER A 714 -34.67 21.48 -5.98
N GLN A 715 -35.92 21.06 -5.81
CA GLN A 715 -36.25 19.90 -5.02
C GLN A 715 -37.15 18.99 -5.83
N GLU A 716 -36.73 17.73 -5.94
CA GLU A 716 -37.43 16.71 -6.71
C GLU A 716 -38.90 16.57 -6.27
N PRO A 717 -39.81 16.18 -7.19
CA PRO A 717 -41.18 15.84 -6.82
C PRO A 717 -41.19 14.72 -5.78
N TYR A 718 -42.22 14.66 -4.95
CA TYR A 718 -42.53 13.44 -4.21
C TYR A 718 -42.66 12.27 -5.21
N VAL A 719 -41.62 11.45 -5.28
CA VAL A 719 -41.61 10.17 -5.98
C VAL A 719 -41.66 9.11 -4.90
N ASP A 720 -42.48 8.08 -5.08
CA ASP A 720 -42.40 6.91 -4.19
C ASP A 720 -41.02 6.24 -4.40
N GLY A 721 -40.01 6.64 -3.61
CA GLY A 721 -38.59 6.28 -3.76
C GLY A 721 -37.65 6.94 -2.73
N LEU A 722 -36.32 6.73 -2.84
CA LEU A 722 -35.28 7.11 -1.85
C LEU A 722 -34.60 8.44 -2.17
N PRO A 723 -34.75 9.46 -1.33
CA PRO A 723 -34.24 10.77 -1.65
C PRO A 723 -32.70 10.89 -1.51
N GLY A 724 -31.99 11.19 -2.61
CA GLY A 724 -30.58 11.61 -2.61
C GLY A 724 -29.56 10.52 -2.25
N ASN A 725 -29.95 9.25 -2.39
CA ASN A 725 -29.22 8.08 -1.88
C ASN A 725 -28.89 8.15 -0.37
N ALA A 726 -29.53 9.07 0.36
CA ALA A 726 -29.37 9.25 1.79
C ALA A 726 -30.40 8.38 2.53
N ILE A 727 -29.93 7.62 3.50
CA ILE A 727 -30.76 6.74 4.33
C ILE A 727 -30.87 7.40 5.71
N ALA A 728 -31.99 8.08 5.94
CA ALA A 728 -32.24 8.83 7.18
C ALA A 728 -33.27 8.17 8.11
N SER A 729 -34.00 7.16 7.62
CA SER A 729 -35.09 6.53 8.35
C SER A 729 -35.29 5.05 7.99
N ALA A 730 -36.07 4.33 8.79
CA ALA A 730 -36.49 2.96 8.49
C ALA A 730 -37.28 2.86 7.16
N SER A 731 -38.04 3.90 6.82
CA SER A 731 -38.75 3.96 5.55
C SER A 731 -37.78 4.10 4.38
N ASP A 732 -36.70 4.86 4.55
CA ASP A 732 -35.65 5.02 3.55
C ASP A 732 -34.85 3.73 3.39
N TRP A 733 -34.59 3.01 4.49
CA TRP A 733 -34.02 1.66 4.41
C TRP A 733 -34.87 0.69 3.57
N LYS A 734 -36.20 0.67 3.75
CA LYS A 734 -37.08 -0.20 2.94
C LYS A 734 -36.98 0.11 1.45
N LYS A 735 -36.94 1.39 1.10
CA LYS A 735 -36.76 1.83 -0.27
C LYS A 735 -35.37 1.45 -0.79
N PHE A 736 -34.34 1.47 0.06
CA PHE A 736 -32.95 1.15 -0.34
C PHE A 736 -32.88 -0.31 -0.68
N ALA A 737 -33.44 -1.13 0.21
CA ALA A 737 -33.51 -2.56 0.00
C ALA A 737 -34.23 -2.94 -1.31
N ALA A 738 -35.20 -2.15 -1.76
CA ALA A 738 -35.88 -2.36 -3.05
C ALA A 738 -35.02 -2.00 -4.27
N LEU A 739 -34.05 -1.09 -4.14
CA LEU A 739 -33.17 -0.62 -5.22
C LEU A 739 -31.82 -1.35 -5.26
N ALA A 740 -31.36 -1.84 -4.11
CA ALA A 740 -30.00 -2.33 -3.92
C ALA A 740 -29.60 -3.47 -4.85
N GLY A 741 -30.57 -4.29 -5.30
CA GLY A 741 -30.33 -5.37 -6.26
C GLY A 741 -29.87 -4.90 -7.64
N ASP A 742 -30.26 -3.69 -8.06
CA ASP A 742 -29.92 -3.09 -9.35
C ASP A 742 -28.70 -2.15 -9.26
N ALA A 743 -28.16 -1.95 -8.04
CA ALA A 743 -27.03 -1.07 -7.82
C ALA A 743 -25.74 -1.60 -8.48
N SER A 744 -25.10 -0.74 -9.26
CA SER A 744 -23.79 -0.92 -9.86
C SER A 744 -22.66 -0.46 -8.93
N ALA A 745 -21.41 -0.79 -9.26
CA ALA A 745 -20.23 -0.39 -8.48
C ALA A 745 -20.04 1.13 -8.36
N SER A 746 -20.62 1.93 -9.26
CA SER A 746 -20.59 3.40 -9.21
C SER A 746 -21.67 4.00 -8.31
N ASP A 747 -22.69 3.23 -7.93
CA ASP A 747 -23.79 3.73 -7.11
C ASP A 747 -23.36 3.81 -5.65
N SER A 748 -23.54 4.98 -5.03
CA SER A 748 -23.18 5.22 -3.64
C SER A 748 -24.36 5.71 -2.81
N TYR A 749 -24.55 5.07 -1.66
CA TYR A 749 -25.60 5.32 -0.68
C TYR A 749 -24.95 5.63 0.67
N THR A 750 -25.51 6.60 1.39
CA THR A 750 -24.94 7.06 2.66
C THR A 750 -25.99 7.13 3.74
N LEU A 751 -25.70 6.64 4.95
CA LEU A 751 -26.54 6.93 6.10
C LEU A 751 -26.34 8.38 6.53
N SER A 752 -27.44 9.07 6.83
CA SER A 752 -27.42 10.45 7.35
C SER A 752 -27.97 10.57 8.77
N ALA A 753 -28.44 9.47 9.35
CA ALA A 753 -28.87 9.38 10.73
C ALA A 753 -28.78 7.94 11.24
N ASP A 754 -28.79 7.76 12.56
CA ASP A 754 -29.07 6.46 13.16
C ASP A 754 -30.50 6.03 12.80
N ILE A 755 -30.65 4.77 12.37
CA ILE A 755 -31.96 4.22 11.99
C ILE A 755 -32.29 3.01 12.86
N THR A 756 -33.58 2.84 13.17
CA THR A 756 -34.09 1.61 13.80
C THR A 756 -35.06 0.95 12.84
N ILE A 757 -34.76 -0.28 12.42
CA ILE A 757 -35.61 -1.12 11.56
C ILE A 757 -36.47 -1.99 12.48
N PRO A 758 -37.81 -1.82 12.50
CA PRO A 758 -38.70 -2.69 13.26
C PRO A 758 -38.58 -4.15 12.79
N ALA A 759 -38.75 -5.13 13.70
CA ALA A 759 -38.71 -6.56 13.34
C ALA A 759 -39.56 -6.92 12.11
N ALA A 760 -40.80 -6.42 12.06
CA ALA A 760 -41.76 -6.71 10.99
C ALA A 760 -41.34 -6.12 9.62
N ASP A 761 -40.39 -5.18 9.64
CA ASP A 761 -39.92 -4.43 8.48
C ASP A 761 -38.54 -4.89 7.99
N PHE A 762 -37.89 -5.80 8.74
CA PHE A 762 -36.60 -6.33 8.37
C PHE A 762 -36.73 -7.29 7.20
N ASN A 763 -36.23 -6.87 6.05
CA ASN A 763 -36.08 -7.69 4.85
C ASN A 763 -34.63 -7.57 4.35
N PRO A 764 -33.81 -8.63 4.45
CA PRO A 764 -32.43 -8.62 3.96
C PRO A 764 -32.31 -8.20 2.50
N ILE A 765 -31.25 -7.44 2.20
CA ILE A 765 -30.92 -7.06 0.82
C ILE A 765 -30.31 -8.27 0.12
N ALA A 766 -30.95 -8.79 -0.92
CA ALA A 766 -30.52 -10.02 -1.59
C ALA A 766 -29.10 -9.92 -2.20
N SER A 767 -28.80 -8.81 -2.86
CA SER A 767 -27.48 -8.53 -3.43
C SER A 767 -27.19 -7.03 -3.49
N PHE A 768 -25.92 -6.66 -3.37
CA PHE A 768 -25.50 -5.26 -3.50
C PHE A 768 -24.07 -5.17 -4.07
N ALA A 769 -23.89 -4.44 -5.17
CA ALA A 769 -22.60 -4.22 -5.82
C ALA A 769 -22.05 -2.78 -5.67
N GLY A 770 -22.85 -1.85 -5.15
CA GLY A 770 -22.47 -0.46 -4.96
C GLY A 770 -21.67 -0.18 -3.69
N VAL A 771 -21.66 1.08 -3.26
CA VAL A 771 -21.00 1.55 -2.04
C VAL A 771 -22.06 1.97 -1.02
N LEU A 772 -22.12 1.30 0.13
CA LEU A 772 -22.89 1.72 1.30
C LEU A 772 -21.94 2.31 2.34
N ASN A 773 -22.00 3.63 2.53
CA ASN A 773 -21.23 4.33 3.54
C ASN A 773 -22.12 4.62 4.75
N GLY A 774 -21.82 4.01 5.89
CA GLY A 774 -22.54 4.27 7.13
C GLY A 774 -22.27 5.64 7.73
N GLY A 775 -21.22 6.35 7.30
CA GLY A 775 -20.90 7.70 7.81
C GLY A 775 -20.63 7.78 9.32
N GLY A 776 -20.44 6.63 9.99
CA GLY A 776 -20.36 6.51 11.45
C GLY A 776 -21.70 6.27 12.15
N TYR A 777 -22.82 6.27 11.43
CA TYR A 777 -24.17 6.04 11.97
C TYR A 777 -24.47 4.56 12.19
N THR A 778 -25.51 4.32 13.00
CA THR A 778 -25.94 3.01 13.47
C THR A 778 -27.24 2.55 12.82
N ILE A 779 -27.27 1.32 12.31
CA ILE A 779 -28.50 0.60 11.99
C ILE A 779 -28.84 -0.32 13.16
N THR A 780 -29.95 -0.04 13.84
CA THR A 780 -30.49 -0.88 14.91
C THR A 780 -31.59 -1.77 14.36
N ILE A 781 -31.48 -3.08 14.55
CA ILE A 781 -32.52 -4.04 14.15
C ILE A 781 -33.31 -4.44 15.39
N ASP A 782 -34.57 -4.05 15.47
CA ASP A 782 -35.39 -4.23 16.67
C ASP A 782 -36.02 -5.64 16.75
N GLY A 783 -35.17 -6.67 16.86
CA GLY A 783 -35.62 -8.03 17.17
C GLY A 783 -36.21 -8.83 16.00
N ALA A 784 -35.57 -8.82 14.84
CA ALA A 784 -36.04 -9.57 13.68
C ALA A 784 -35.68 -11.06 13.76
N GLU A 785 -36.62 -11.92 13.37
CA GLU A 785 -36.41 -13.35 13.14
C GLU A 785 -36.65 -13.65 11.66
N SER A 786 -35.74 -14.40 11.04
CA SER A 786 -35.79 -14.74 9.62
C SER A 786 -35.55 -16.23 9.40
N ASP A 787 -36.34 -16.85 8.54
CA ASP A 787 -36.22 -18.24 8.09
C ASP A 787 -35.33 -18.41 6.86
N LEU A 788 -34.80 -17.30 6.32
CA LEU A 788 -33.90 -17.31 5.17
C LEU A 788 -32.60 -18.05 5.48
N ASN A 789 -32.03 -18.67 4.45
CA ASN A 789 -30.73 -19.34 4.56
C ASN A 789 -29.56 -18.36 4.73
N ASN A 790 -29.77 -17.09 4.43
CA ASN A 790 -28.76 -16.06 4.55
C ASN A 790 -29.38 -14.83 5.24
N VAL A 791 -28.99 -14.60 6.48
CA VAL A 791 -29.55 -13.57 7.35
C VAL A 791 -28.46 -12.57 7.73
N ALA A 792 -28.52 -11.41 7.11
CA ALA A 792 -27.71 -10.22 7.40
C ALA A 792 -28.42 -8.99 6.83
N LEU A 793 -27.91 -7.78 7.09
CA LEU A 793 -28.41 -6.59 6.38
C LEU A 793 -28.31 -6.77 4.86
N ILE A 794 -27.18 -7.31 4.39
CA ILE A 794 -26.93 -7.66 2.98
C ILE A 794 -26.58 -9.14 2.88
N GLN A 795 -27.36 -9.91 2.13
CA GLN A 795 -27.12 -11.33 1.92
C GLN A 795 -25.86 -11.55 1.08
N THR A 796 -25.75 -10.90 -0.08
CA THR A 796 -24.59 -11.04 -0.97
C THR A 796 -23.99 -9.69 -1.32
N LEU A 797 -22.75 -9.45 -0.95
CA LEU A 797 -22.02 -8.21 -1.22
C LEU A 797 -20.89 -8.44 -2.21
N SER A 798 -20.95 -7.83 -3.39
CA SER A 798 -19.81 -7.70 -4.30
C SER A 798 -19.23 -6.28 -4.34
N GLY A 799 -19.93 -5.33 -3.70
CA GLY A 799 -19.54 -3.94 -3.56
C GLY A 799 -18.75 -3.66 -2.29
N THR A 800 -18.94 -2.46 -1.74
CA THR A 800 -18.28 -2.00 -0.50
C THR A 800 -19.28 -1.57 0.55
N VAL A 801 -19.14 -2.05 1.78
CA VAL A 801 -19.78 -1.48 2.97
C VAL A 801 -18.70 -0.90 3.86
N ARG A 802 -18.85 0.36 4.29
CA ARG A 802 -17.87 1.00 5.15
C ARG A 802 -18.44 1.94 6.18
N ASN A 803 -17.69 2.17 7.26
CA ASN A 803 -17.99 3.14 8.32
C ASN A 803 -19.40 2.97 8.91
N LEU A 804 -19.87 1.73 9.07
CA LEU A 804 -21.23 1.41 9.51
C LEU A 804 -21.22 0.76 10.89
N ALA A 805 -22.08 1.23 11.79
CA ALA A 805 -22.38 0.54 13.04
C ALA A 805 -23.68 -0.26 12.93
N VAL A 806 -23.73 -1.47 13.50
CA VAL A 806 -24.96 -2.29 13.57
C VAL A 806 -25.27 -2.65 15.02
N ALA A 807 -26.53 -2.50 15.43
CA ALA A 807 -26.99 -2.76 16.79
C ALA A 807 -28.36 -3.49 16.79
N GLY A 808 -28.88 -3.77 17.99
CA GLY A 808 -30.15 -4.46 18.16
C GLY A 808 -29.98 -5.98 18.18
N SER A 809 -30.90 -6.72 17.57
CA SER A 809 -30.82 -8.18 17.52
C SER A 809 -31.39 -8.81 16.26
N LEU A 810 -30.71 -9.86 15.79
CA LEU A 810 -31.10 -10.70 14.66
C LEU A 810 -31.12 -12.16 15.08
N LYS A 811 -32.17 -12.87 14.69
CA LYS A 811 -32.37 -14.28 15.00
C LYS A 811 -32.67 -15.06 13.73
N THR A 812 -32.19 -16.28 13.67
CA THR A 812 -32.59 -17.24 12.63
C THR A 812 -32.69 -18.63 13.19
N SER A 813 -33.68 -19.37 12.72
CA SER A 813 -33.86 -20.78 13.01
C SER A 813 -34.06 -21.56 11.71
N PHE A 814 -33.46 -22.74 11.59
CA PHE A 814 -33.61 -23.56 10.39
C PHE A 814 -33.66 -25.06 10.67
N ASP A 815 -34.25 -25.81 9.74
CA ASP A 815 -34.26 -27.27 9.72
C ASP A 815 -34.02 -27.74 8.28
N GLY A 816 -33.09 -28.68 8.05
CA GLY A 816 -32.78 -29.16 6.70
C GLY A 816 -31.29 -29.32 6.36
N SER A 817 -31.01 -29.36 5.05
CA SER A 817 -29.71 -29.77 4.48
C SER A 817 -28.98 -28.70 3.66
N ALA A 818 -29.44 -27.45 3.66
CA ALA A 818 -28.76 -26.31 3.04
C ALA A 818 -27.86 -25.58 4.05
N GLN A 819 -26.76 -24.95 3.60
CA GLN A 819 -25.93 -24.12 4.48
C GLN A 819 -26.68 -22.84 4.89
N HIS A 820 -26.49 -22.42 6.14
CA HIS A 820 -27.10 -21.21 6.69
C HIS A 820 -26.03 -20.21 7.12
N TYR A 821 -26.24 -18.94 6.80
CA TYR A 821 -25.34 -17.83 7.07
C TYR A 821 -26.02 -16.81 8.00
N LEU A 822 -25.38 -16.45 9.11
CA LEU A 822 -25.82 -15.36 9.98
C LEU A 822 -24.71 -14.33 10.19
N ALA A 823 -25.00 -13.07 9.93
CA ALA A 823 -24.13 -11.97 10.28
C ALA A 823 -24.88 -10.65 10.46
N SER A 824 -24.23 -9.63 11.02
CA SER A 824 -24.86 -8.31 11.17
C SER A 824 -24.80 -7.48 9.89
N VAL A 825 -23.67 -7.46 9.17
CA VAL A 825 -23.48 -6.61 7.99
C VAL A 825 -23.70 -7.39 6.70
N ALA A 826 -22.89 -8.43 6.45
CA ALA A 826 -22.94 -9.17 5.21
C ALA A 826 -22.97 -10.68 5.45
N GLY A 827 -23.88 -11.38 4.80
CA GLY A 827 -23.88 -12.84 4.81
C GLY A 827 -22.68 -13.37 4.05
N ILE A 828 -22.66 -13.14 2.74
CA ILE A 828 -21.61 -13.57 1.82
C ILE A 828 -21.00 -12.32 1.20
N VAL A 829 -19.68 -12.18 1.27
CA VAL A 829 -18.92 -11.18 0.52
C VAL A 829 -18.23 -11.90 -0.63
N ASN A 830 -18.46 -11.49 -1.88
CA ASN A 830 -17.91 -12.12 -3.08
C ASN A 830 -17.12 -11.11 -3.92
N GLY A 831 -15.80 -11.03 -3.71
CA GLY A 831 -14.93 -10.03 -4.32
C GLY A 831 -15.15 -8.59 -3.80
N GLY A 832 -15.96 -8.43 -2.75
CA GLY A 832 -16.30 -7.15 -2.14
C GLY A 832 -15.42 -6.76 -0.95
N ARG A 833 -15.75 -5.63 -0.31
CA ARG A 833 -14.98 -5.04 0.81
C ARG A 833 -15.89 -4.66 1.98
N VAL A 834 -15.47 -4.98 3.20
CA VAL A 834 -16.11 -4.52 4.44
C VAL A 834 -15.07 -3.79 5.28
N GLU A 835 -15.25 -2.49 5.50
CA GLU A 835 -14.20 -1.61 6.04
C GLU A 835 -14.71 -0.74 7.20
N ASN A 836 -13.99 -0.72 8.31
CA ASN A 836 -14.32 0.17 9.44
C ASN A 836 -15.77 0.00 9.96
N CYS A 837 -16.32 -1.21 9.88
CA CYS A 837 -17.66 -1.50 10.38
C CYS A 837 -17.61 -2.02 11.81
N SER A 838 -18.55 -1.61 12.65
CA SER A 838 -18.69 -2.10 14.01
C SER A 838 -20.05 -2.74 14.22
N SER A 839 -20.15 -3.71 15.13
CA SER A 839 -21.44 -4.26 15.52
C SER A 839 -21.49 -4.61 17.00
N SER A 840 -22.55 -4.15 17.66
CA SER A 840 -22.94 -4.50 19.02
C SER A 840 -24.19 -5.39 19.05
N ALA A 841 -24.66 -5.82 17.88
CA ALA A 841 -25.90 -6.58 17.74
C ALA A 841 -25.83 -7.94 18.42
N THR A 842 -26.94 -8.34 19.06
CA THR A 842 -27.16 -9.70 19.55
C THR A 842 -27.61 -10.59 18.40
N LEU A 843 -26.80 -11.57 18.04
CA LEU A 843 -27.04 -12.50 16.93
C LEU A 843 -27.35 -13.88 17.50
N GLU A 844 -28.46 -14.49 17.10
CA GLU A 844 -28.83 -15.84 17.52
C GLU A 844 -29.11 -16.73 16.30
N LEU A 845 -28.30 -17.78 16.12
CA LEU A 845 -28.54 -18.83 15.14
C LEU A 845 -28.96 -20.09 15.88
N SER A 846 -30.10 -20.66 15.53
CA SER A 846 -30.52 -21.96 16.05
C SER A 846 -30.87 -22.93 14.93
N SER A 847 -30.78 -24.25 15.19
CA SER A 847 -31.26 -25.23 14.21
C SER A 847 -31.90 -26.46 14.82
N GLY A 848 -32.82 -27.05 14.05
CA GLY A 848 -33.31 -28.42 14.22
C GLY A 848 -32.29 -29.46 13.74
N SER A 849 -32.77 -30.64 13.34
CA SER A 849 -31.94 -31.79 12.92
C SER A 849 -31.49 -31.68 11.46
N GLY A 850 -30.19 -31.58 11.21
CA GLY A 850 -29.67 -31.41 9.85
C GLY A 850 -28.21 -31.84 9.68
N THR A 851 -27.71 -31.75 8.45
CA THR A 851 -26.32 -32.13 8.09
C THR A 851 -25.49 -30.98 7.51
N ALA A 852 -26.08 -29.81 7.30
CA ALA A 852 -25.43 -28.66 6.67
C ALA A 852 -24.75 -27.73 7.66
N TYR A 853 -23.82 -26.90 7.19
CA TYR A 853 -23.08 -25.99 8.08
C TYR A 853 -23.91 -24.79 8.52
N ALA A 854 -23.88 -24.52 9.82
CA ALA A 854 -24.28 -23.25 10.43
C ALA A 854 -23.08 -22.29 10.44
N VAL A 855 -23.04 -21.33 9.51
CA VAL A 855 -21.94 -20.36 9.38
C VAL A 855 -22.37 -19.04 10.01
N ALA A 856 -21.63 -18.56 10.99
CA ALA A 856 -21.95 -17.31 11.69
C ALA A 856 -20.71 -16.44 11.89
N GLY A 857 -20.88 -15.14 11.62
CA GLY A 857 -19.88 -14.12 11.86
C GLY A 857 -20.50 -12.88 12.48
N GLY A 858 -19.85 -12.23 13.45
CA GLY A 858 -20.41 -11.02 14.03
C GLY A 858 -20.59 -9.88 13.02
N ILE A 859 -19.77 -9.83 11.97
CA ILE A 859 -19.83 -8.83 10.88
C ILE A 859 -20.11 -9.48 9.52
N VAL A 860 -19.34 -10.52 9.18
CA VAL A 860 -19.42 -11.24 7.90
C VAL A 860 -19.54 -12.75 8.13
N ALA A 861 -20.49 -13.43 7.53
CA ALA A 861 -20.59 -14.88 7.70
C ALA A 861 -19.61 -15.64 6.79
N ASP A 862 -19.50 -15.26 5.51
CA ASP A 862 -18.68 -15.91 4.49
C ASP A 862 -17.92 -14.87 3.64
N LEU A 863 -16.62 -15.05 3.45
CA LEU A 863 -15.75 -14.19 2.65
C LEU A 863 -15.12 -15.00 1.50
N GLN A 864 -15.59 -14.73 0.29
CA GLN A 864 -15.17 -15.41 -0.93
C GLN A 864 -14.80 -14.43 -2.05
N GLY A 865 -14.18 -14.96 -3.10
CA GLY A 865 -13.84 -14.21 -4.30
C GLY A 865 -12.51 -13.46 -4.21
N ASP A 866 -11.94 -13.23 -5.37
CA ASP A 866 -10.58 -12.75 -5.55
C ASP A 866 -10.40 -11.34 -4.96
N GLY A 867 -9.46 -11.19 -4.03
CA GLY A 867 -9.13 -9.89 -3.44
C GLY A 867 -10.16 -9.35 -2.44
N ALA A 868 -11.10 -10.18 -1.98
CA ALA A 868 -12.07 -9.78 -0.96
C ALA A 868 -11.38 -9.47 0.38
N THR A 869 -11.86 -8.44 1.07
CA THR A 869 -11.24 -7.94 2.31
C THR A 869 -12.24 -7.60 3.41
N VAL A 870 -11.82 -7.86 4.66
CA VAL A 870 -12.47 -7.35 5.87
C VAL A 870 -11.40 -6.60 6.67
N SER A 871 -11.57 -5.29 6.86
CA SER A 871 -10.55 -4.46 7.48
C SER A 871 -11.10 -3.46 8.50
N GLY A 872 -10.38 -3.23 9.60
CA GLY A 872 -10.77 -2.25 10.62
C GLY A 872 -12.10 -2.54 11.31
N CYS A 873 -12.61 -3.77 11.23
CA CYS A 873 -13.95 -4.12 11.72
C CYS A 873 -13.93 -4.59 13.18
N SER A 874 -14.98 -4.29 13.95
CA SER A 874 -15.08 -4.67 15.36
C SER A 874 -16.43 -5.28 15.74
N TYR A 875 -16.41 -6.38 16.48
CA TYR A 875 -17.61 -6.98 17.06
C TYR A 875 -17.58 -6.92 18.59
N SER A 876 -18.62 -6.34 19.19
CA SER A 876 -18.78 -6.14 20.63
C SER A 876 -20.09 -6.72 21.18
N GLY A 877 -20.94 -7.28 20.31
CA GLY A 877 -22.23 -7.85 20.65
C GLY A 877 -22.14 -9.27 21.21
N LYS A 878 -23.31 -9.92 21.33
CA LYS A 878 -23.44 -11.31 21.72
C LYS A 878 -23.84 -12.18 20.54
N LEU A 879 -23.00 -13.13 20.12
CA LEU A 879 -23.29 -14.09 19.06
C LEU A 879 -23.49 -15.48 19.69
N SER A 880 -24.74 -15.97 19.68
CA SER A 880 -25.11 -17.29 20.19
C SER A 880 -25.48 -18.24 19.06
N VAL A 881 -24.83 -19.40 18.99
CA VAL A 881 -25.07 -20.42 17.98
C VAL A 881 -25.49 -21.72 18.69
N LEU A 882 -26.78 -22.07 18.57
CA LEU A 882 -27.44 -23.19 19.25
C LEU A 882 -27.97 -24.19 18.23
N THR A 883 -27.13 -25.13 17.77
CA THR A 883 -27.46 -25.97 16.62
C THR A 883 -27.14 -27.45 16.86
N SER A 884 -27.87 -28.34 16.19
CA SER A 884 -27.52 -29.76 16.12
C SER A 884 -26.73 -30.13 14.86
N CYS A 885 -26.40 -29.14 14.04
CA CYS A 885 -25.60 -29.22 12.84
C CYS A 885 -24.15 -28.77 13.10
N PRO A 886 -23.16 -29.17 12.28
CA PRO A 886 -21.81 -28.62 12.42
C PRO A 886 -21.78 -27.11 12.16
N GLY A 887 -21.05 -26.36 12.97
CA GLY A 887 -20.98 -24.91 12.85
C GLY A 887 -19.58 -24.36 12.57
N ILE A 888 -19.55 -23.23 11.87
CA ILE A 888 -18.39 -22.40 11.62
C ILE A 888 -18.69 -21.02 12.18
N VAL A 889 -18.03 -20.63 13.26
CA VAL A 889 -18.39 -19.46 14.05
C VAL A 889 -17.18 -18.57 14.28
N GLY A 890 -17.28 -17.29 13.92
CA GLY A 890 -16.26 -16.28 14.22
C GLY A 890 -16.86 -15.00 14.79
N GLY A 891 -16.14 -14.33 15.67
CA GLY A 891 -16.63 -13.04 16.20
C GLY A 891 -16.68 -11.93 15.15
N VAL A 892 -15.86 -11.98 14.10
CA VAL A 892 -15.92 -11.03 12.98
C VAL A 892 -16.30 -11.75 11.69
N LEU A 893 -15.58 -12.82 11.35
CA LEU A 893 -15.75 -13.61 10.14
C LEU A 893 -16.04 -15.07 10.45
N GLY A 894 -17.10 -15.64 9.90
CA GLY A 894 -17.38 -17.08 10.03
C GLY A 894 -16.40 -17.92 9.20
N TYR A 895 -16.58 -17.92 7.88
CA TYR A 895 -15.86 -18.73 6.91
C TYR A 895 -15.17 -17.87 5.85
N GLY A 896 -14.05 -18.30 5.28
CA GLY A 896 -13.45 -17.62 4.14
C GLY A 896 -12.73 -18.55 3.17
N GLU A 897 -12.84 -18.29 1.87
CA GLU A 897 -12.20 -19.07 0.82
C GLU A 897 -11.77 -18.23 -0.39
N SER A 898 -10.63 -18.56 -0.99
CA SER A 898 -10.16 -17.95 -2.25
C SER A 898 -9.95 -19.04 -3.31
N SER A 899 -9.95 -18.64 -4.58
CA SER A 899 -9.53 -19.54 -5.66
C SER A 899 -8.00 -19.70 -5.67
N ALA A 900 -7.51 -20.79 -6.28
CA ALA A 900 -6.08 -21.13 -6.32
C ALA A 900 -5.23 -20.12 -7.12
N ASP A 901 -5.86 -19.44 -8.09
CA ASP A 901 -5.22 -18.49 -9.00
C ASP A 901 -5.48 -17.02 -8.60
N ALA A 902 -6.08 -16.79 -7.43
CA ALA A 902 -6.53 -15.49 -6.97
C ALA A 902 -5.50 -14.72 -6.12
N PRO A 903 -5.59 -13.38 -6.07
CA PRO A 903 -5.03 -12.60 -4.96
C PRO A 903 -5.61 -13.07 -3.61
N SER A 904 -4.74 -13.10 -2.59
CA SER A 904 -5.07 -13.57 -1.24
C SER A 904 -6.22 -12.77 -0.60
N ILE A 905 -7.16 -13.46 0.05
CA ILE A 905 -8.15 -12.79 0.92
C ILE A 905 -7.47 -12.31 2.21
N SER A 906 -7.90 -11.15 2.71
CA SER A 906 -7.23 -10.46 3.83
C SER A 906 -8.19 -10.04 4.93
N ILE A 907 -7.80 -10.34 6.18
CA ILE A 907 -8.46 -9.88 7.39
C ILE A 907 -7.46 -9.03 8.18
N LEU A 908 -7.71 -7.73 8.27
CA LEU A 908 -6.72 -6.76 8.74
C LEU A 908 -7.29 -5.91 9.87
N SER A 909 -6.55 -5.76 10.97
CA SER A 909 -6.88 -4.83 12.05
C SER A 909 -8.30 -4.99 12.60
N CYS A 910 -8.79 -6.23 12.68
CA CYS A 910 -10.15 -6.55 13.15
C CYS A 910 -10.15 -6.94 14.63
N SER A 911 -11.24 -6.68 15.35
CA SER A 911 -11.32 -6.99 16.78
C SER A 911 -12.63 -7.63 17.23
N MET A 912 -12.55 -8.54 18.21
CA MET A 912 -13.70 -9.05 18.95
C MET A 912 -13.57 -8.71 20.44
N THR A 913 -14.53 -7.97 20.97
CA THR A 913 -14.62 -7.54 22.38
C THR A 913 -15.88 -8.08 23.07
N GLY A 914 -16.79 -8.67 22.30
CA GLY A 914 -18.10 -9.16 22.75
C GLY A 914 -18.10 -10.59 23.29
N GLU A 915 -19.25 -11.25 23.22
CA GLU A 915 -19.45 -12.62 23.70
C GLU A 915 -19.82 -13.56 22.54
N LEU A 916 -19.06 -14.63 22.37
CA LEU A 916 -19.41 -15.76 21.52
C LEU A 916 -19.91 -16.92 22.39
N ILE A 917 -21.11 -17.43 22.16
CA ILE A 917 -21.65 -18.61 22.82
C ILE A 917 -21.92 -19.69 21.79
N VAL A 918 -21.35 -20.87 22.00
CA VAL A 918 -21.56 -22.03 21.12
C VAL A 918 -22.13 -23.19 21.94
N ASP A 919 -23.33 -23.63 21.58
CA ASP A 919 -24.02 -24.80 22.12
C ASP A 919 -24.41 -25.72 20.96
N HIS A 920 -23.44 -26.51 20.50
CA HIS A 920 -23.60 -27.44 19.40
C HIS A 920 -23.70 -28.88 19.89
N SER A 921 -24.64 -29.64 19.33
CA SER A 921 -24.87 -31.06 19.67
C SER A 921 -24.56 -32.03 18.53
N ALA A 922 -23.94 -31.55 17.46
CA ALA A 922 -23.62 -32.32 16.26
C ALA A 922 -22.53 -33.38 16.48
N SER A 923 -22.55 -34.44 15.66
CA SER A 923 -21.49 -35.47 15.64
C SER A 923 -20.28 -35.11 14.76
N ASN A 924 -20.33 -33.98 14.07
CA ASN A 924 -19.32 -33.43 13.15
C ASN A 924 -18.45 -32.37 13.83
N TRP A 925 -17.39 -31.90 13.15
CA TRP A 925 -16.46 -30.88 13.67
C TRP A 925 -17.05 -29.47 13.60
N ASP A 926 -16.97 -28.77 14.73
CA ASP A 926 -17.20 -27.33 14.82
C ASP A 926 -15.89 -26.54 14.67
N TYR A 927 -15.97 -25.36 14.08
CA TYR A 927 -14.84 -24.46 13.84
C TYR A 927 -15.11 -23.10 14.46
N ILE A 928 -14.33 -22.70 15.46
CA ILE A 928 -14.74 -21.62 16.35
C ILE A 928 -13.56 -20.66 16.54
N GLY A 929 -13.75 -19.40 16.15
CA GLY A 929 -12.74 -18.35 16.23
C GLY A 929 -13.22 -17.15 17.02
N GLY A 930 -12.36 -16.51 17.80
CA GLY A 930 -12.71 -15.21 18.37
C GLY A 930 -12.82 -14.13 17.29
N VAL A 931 -11.98 -14.16 16.24
CA VAL A 931 -12.13 -13.28 15.06
C VAL A 931 -12.62 -14.06 13.85
N VAL A 932 -11.97 -15.18 13.51
CA VAL A 932 -12.22 -15.95 12.29
C VAL A 932 -12.50 -17.43 12.61
N GLY A 933 -13.66 -17.95 12.20
CA GLY A 933 -14.04 -19.34 12.44
C GLY A 933 -13.18 -20.35 11.66
N LYS A 934 -13.27 -20.32 10.33
CA LYS A 934 -12.50 -21.22 9.44
C LYS A 934 -12.07 -20.52 8.16
N MET A 935 -10.85 -20.80 7.71
CA MET A 935 -10.34 -20.39 6.39
C MET A 935 -10.06 -21.61 5.52
N GLY A 936 -10.41 -21.59 4.24
CA GLY A 936 -10.11 -22.62 3.23
C GLY A 936 -11.10 -23.80 3.18
N ALA A 937 -11.41 -24.23 1.95
CA ALA A 937 -12.30 -25.35 1.66
C ALA A 937 -11.55 -26.69 1.59
N SER A 938 -12.24 -27.79 1.89
CA SER A 938 -11.70 -29.14 1.62
C SER A 938 -11.67 -29.50 0.13
N LYS A 939 -12.27 -28.68 -0.75
CA LYS A 939 -12.47 -28.97 -2.19
C LYS A 939 -11.67 -28.08 -3.13
N ASN A 940 -11.07 -27.00 -2.64
CA ASN A 940 -10.26 -26.09 -3.45
C ASN A 940 -8.81 -26.12 -2.95
N PRO A 941 -7.92 -26.91 -3.58
CA PRO A 941 -6.54 -26.97 -3.15
C PRO A 941 -5.87 -25.63 -3.49
N PHE A 942 -5.25 -24.97 -2.49
CA PHE A 942 -4.46 -23.72 -2.60
C PHE A 942 -5.17 -22.38 -2.34
N THR A 943 -5.91 -22.25 -1.23
CA THR A 943 -6.33 -20.93 -0.72
C THR A 943 -5.17 -20.22 0.00
N LYS A 944 -4.86 -18.98 -0.39
CA LYS A 944 -3.90 -18.10 0.29
C LYS A 944 -4.63 -17.03 1.09
N TYR A 945 -4.27 -16.85 2.36
CA TYR A 945 -4.90 -15.81 3.18
C TYR A 945 -3.96 -15.21 4.23
N THR A 946 -4.30 -13.99 4.62
CA THR A 946 -3.56 -13.25 5.64
C THR A 946 -4.52 -12.77 6.74
N ILE A 947 -4.13 -12.96 7.99
CA ILE A 947 -4.76 -12.35 9.17
C ILE A 947 -3.70 -11.49 9.87
N ARG A 948 -3.82 -10.17 9.82
CA ARG A 948 -2.86 -9.26 10.48
C ARG A 948 -3.51 -8.35 11.51
N ASP A 949 -2.78 -8.10 12.59
CA ASP A 949 -3.12 -7.09 13.60
C ASP A 949 -4.54 -7.25 14.20
N CYS A 950 -5.04 -8.49 14.24
CA CYS A 950 -6.36 -8.79 14.76
C CYS A 950 -6.32 -9.11 16.25
N SER A 951 -7.38 -8.76 16.99
CA SER A 951 -7.40 -8.94 18.45
C SER A 951 -8.71 -9.52 18.97
N THR A 952 -8.61 -10.32 20.03
CA THR A 952 -9.77 -10.76 20.81
C THR A 952 -9.57 -10.46 22.28
N SER A 953 -10.44 -9.63 22.85
CA SER A 953 -10.49 -9.31 24.29
C SER A 953 -11.79 -9.73 24.96
N GLY A 954 -12.80 -10.11 24.18
CA GLY A 954 -14.08 -10.64 24.65
C GLY A 954 -14.02 -12.11 25.10
N SER A 955 -15.19 -12.73 25.25
CA SER A 955 -15.30 -14.14 25.68
C SER A 955 -15.76 -15.06 24.56
N VAL A 956 -15.16 -16.25 24.49
CA VAL A 956 -15.58 -17.37 23.65
C VAL A 956 -15.98 -18.52 24.56
N THR A 957 -17.28 -18.72 24.74
CA THR A 957 -17.85 -19.71 25.66
C THR A 957 -18.44 -20.88 24.86
N ILE A 958 -17.98 -22.09 25.17
CA ILE A 958 -18.49 -23.32 24.56
C ILE A 958 -19.25 -24.14 25.60
N VAL A 959 -20.57 -24.13 25.50
CA VAL A 959 -21.49 -24.86 26.37
C VAL A 959 -21.50 -26.35 26.01
N LYS A 960 -21.66 -26.65 24.71
CA LYS A 960 -21.62 -28.02 24.14
C LYS A 960 -21.05 -27.97 22.72
N ALA A 961 -20.32 -29.00 22.30
CA ALA A 961 -19.78 -29.20 20.93
C ALA A 961 -18.93 -30.49 20.93
N PRO A 962 -19.50 -31.68 20.70
CA PRO A 962 -18.82 -32.98 20.83
C PRO A 962 -17.45 -33.08 20.13
N LYS A 963 -17.27 -32.36 19.01
CA LYS A 963 -15.99 -32.22 18.30
C LYS A 963 -15.77 -30.77 17.88
N MET A 964 -14.63 -30.16 18.23
CA MET A 964 -14.34 -28.80 17.76
C MET A 964 -12.87 -28.51 17.53
N ARG A 965 -12.63 -27.46 16.74
CA ARG A 965 -11.36 -26.79 16.50
C ARG A 965 -11.57 -25.32 16.83
N GLY A 966 -10.96 -24.87 17.92
CA GLY A 966 -11.17 -23.56 18.50
C GLY A 966 -9.92 -22.71 18.48
N GLY A 967 -10.07 -21.41 18.28
CA GLY A 967 -9.00 -20.48 18.56
C GLY A 967 -9.51 -19.09 18.91
N GLY A 968 -8.72 -18.37 19.68
CA GLY A 968 -9.12 -17.05 20.14
C GLY A 968 -8.97 -15.99 19.05
N VAL A 969 -8.16 -16.18 18.01
CA VAL A 969 -8.24 -15.38 16.78
C VAL A 969 -8.70 -16.26 15.60
N LEU A 970 -8.05 -17.38 15.32
CA LEU A 970 -8.43 -18.29 14.22
C LEU A 970 -8.82 -19.70 14.70
N GLY A 971 -10.02 -20.15 14.37
CA GLY A 971 -10.49 -21.50 14.72
C GLY A 971 -9.79 -22.61 13.94
N SER A 972 -9.78 -22.54 12.60
CA SER A 972 -9.10 -23.56 11.78
C SER A 972 -8.64 -23.06 10.42
N SER A 973 -7.51 -23.60 9.97
CA SER A 973 -7.06 -23.53 8.58
C SER A 973 -7.45 -24.81 7.84
N GLY A 974 -8.04 -24.69 6.67
CA GLY A 974 -8.51 -25.75 5.79
C GLY A 974 -7.36 -26.42 5.04
N ALA A 975 -7.65 -27.53 4.37
CA ALA A 975 -6.63 -28.32 3.70
C ALA A 975 -5.95 -27.55 2.55
N SER A 976 -4.66 -27.81 2.32
CA SER A 976 -3.88 -27.21 1.23
C SER A 976 -3.93 -25.67 1.23
N THR A 977 -3.91 -25.04 2.39
CA THR A 977 -3.88 -23.59 2.56
C THR A 977 -2.46 -23.09 2.77
N ASP A 978 -2.17 -21.86 2.35
CA ASP A 978 -0.96 -21.13 2.73
C ASP A 978 -1.36 -19.89 3.52
N TYR A 979 -1.00 -19.83 4.79
CA TYR A 979 -1.52 -18.83 5.72
C TYR A 979 -0.43 -18.04 6.44
N GLU A 980 -0.72 -16.75 6.63
CA GLU A 980 0.02 -15.88 7.53
C GLU A 980 -0.92 -15.34 8.60
N VAL A 981 -0.60 -15.60 9.87
CA VAL A 981 -1.24 -14.95 11.03
C VAL A 981 -0.18 -14.12 11.72
N SER A 982 -0.23 -12.79 11.61
CA SER A 982 0.81 -11.92 12.15
C SER A 982 0.27 -10.76 12.99
N GLY A 983 1.02 -10.33 14.00
CA GLY A 983 0.66 -9.17 14.84
C GLY A 983 -0.63 -9.34 15.66
N CYS A 984 -1.19 -10.55 15.73
CA CYS A 984 -2.49 -10.79 16.36
C CYS A 984 -2.38 -10.95 17.88
N SER A 985 -3.46 -10.64 18.61
CA SER A 985 -3.47 -10.76 20.08
C SER A 985 -4.74 -11.38 20.65
N PHE A 986 -4.60 -12.07 21.78
CA PHE A 986 -5.73 -12.57 22.57
C PHE A 986 -5.54 -12.21 24.05
N THR A 987 -6.41 -11.37 24.59
CA THR A 987 -6.44 -10.97 26.01
C THR A 987 -7.72 -11.42 26.72
N GLY A 988 -8.63 -12.07 25.99
CA GLY A 988 -9.97 -12.44 26.46
C GLY A 988 -10.05 -13.75 27.24
N LEU A 989 -11.24 -14.33 27.30
CA LEU A 989 -11.52 -15.61 27.94
C LEU A 989 -12.05 -16.63 26.92
N PHE A 990 -11.38 -17.76 26.76
CA PHE A 990 -11.91 -18.92 26.03
C PHE A 990 -12.35 -19.96 27.06
N ASP A 991 -13.66 -20.15 27.25
CA ASP A 991 -14.24 -20.96 28.32
C ASP A 991 -15.01 -22.17 27.78
N ILE A 992 -14.53 -23.37 28.05
CA ILE A 992 -15.16 -24.64 27.67
C ILE A 992 -15.89 -25.21 28.88
N GLN A 993 -17.20 -25.01 28.93
CA GLN A 993 -18.05 -25.36 30.07
C GLN A 993 -18.66 -26.76 29.99
N SER A 994 -18.51 -27.45 28.84
CA SER A 994 -19.14 -28.74 28.62
C SER A 994 -18.70 -29.80 29.63
N THR A 995 -19.67 -30.54 30.18
CA THR A 995 -19.42 -31.64 31.13
C THR A 995 -19.45 -33.03 30.47
N GLU A 996 -19.78 -33.10 29.19
CA GLU A 996 -19.78 -34.33 28.39
C GLU A 996 -18.37 -34.63 27.84
N GLU A 997 -18.13 -35.83 27.30
CA GLU A 997 -16.83 -36.17 26.70
C GLU A 997 -16.65 -35.46 25.36
N VAL A 998 -15.52 -34.76 25.17
CA VAL A 998 -15.31 -33.89 24.01
C VAL A 998 -13.95 -34.09 23.34
N ASP A 999 -13.92 -34.15 22.01
CA ASP A 999 -12.68 -34.27 21.20
C ASP A 999 -12.34 -32.90 20.61
N ARG A 1000 -11.40 -32.17 21.22
CA ARG A 1000 -11.20 -30.74 20.89
C ARG A 1000 -9.76 -30.28 20.88
N LEU A 1001 -9.49 -29.34 19.97
CA LEU A 1001 -8.20 -28.67 19.80
C LEU A 1001 -8.41 -27.17 20.00
N CYS A 1002 -7.58 -26.53 20.82
CA CYS A 1002 -7.66 -25.09 21.07
C CYS A 1002 -6.28 -24.41 20.96
N GLY A 1003 -6.18 -23.34 20.18
CA GLY A 1003 -5.04 -22.42 20.14
C GLY A 1003 -5.52 -20.98 20.28
N ALA A 1004 -5.15 -20.26 21.33
CA ALA A 1004 -5.82 -18.99 21.64
C ALA A 1004 -5.51 -17.84 20.66
N VAL A 1005 -4.47 -17.92 19.82
CA VAL A 1005 -4.21 -16.89 18.79
C VAL A 1005 -4.24 -17.48 17.38
N GLY A 1006 -3.21 -18.24 17.00
CA GLY A 1006 -3.16 -18.94 15.72
C GLY A 1006 -4.20 -20.07 15.59
N PRO A 1007 -4.18 -20.81 14.47
CA PRO A 1007 -5.17 -21.85 14.20
C PRO A 1007 -5.30 -22.86 15.36
N GLY A 1008 -6.53 -23.09 15.81
CA GLY A 1008 -6.87 -24.24 16.65
C GLY A 1008 -6.56 -25.58 15.97
N PHE A 1009 -6.69 -25.63 14.64
CA PHE A 1009 -6.19 -26.73 13.85
C PHE A 1009 -5.92 -26.31 12.40
N SER A 1010 -4.76 -26.68 11.89
CA SER A 1010 -4.49 -26.64 10.45
C SER A 1010 -4.75 -28.02 9.84
N GLU A 1011 -5.57 -28.10 8.80
CA GLU A 1011 -5.89 -29.35 8.10
C GLU A 1011 -4.74 -29.88 7.25
N ALA A 1012 -4.97 -30.98 6.53
CA ALA A 1012 -3.92 -31.63 5.76
C ALA A 1012 -3.37 -30.72 4.66
N ALA A 1013 -2.05 -30.68 4.50
CA ALA A 1013 -1.29 -29.88 3.53
C ALA A 1013 -1.37 -28.36 3.72
N ALA A 1014 -1.91 -27.89 4.85
CA ALA A 1014 -1.82 -26.48 5.22
C ALA A 1014 -0.39 -26.13 5.66
N THR A 1015 0.20 -25.11 5.05
CA THR A 1015 1.45 -24.48 5.47
C THR A 1015 1.16 -23.10 6.02
N GLY A 1016 1.92 -22.66 7.02
CA GLY A 1016 1.76 -21.27 7.43
C GLY A 1016 2.63 -20.80 8.56
N THR A 1017 2.64 -19.49 8.72
CA THR A 1017 3.42 -18.78 9.72
C THR A 1017 2.50 -18.09 10.71
N VAL A 1018 2.77 -18.26 12.00
CA VAL A 1018 2.17 -17.47 13.08
C VAL A 1018 3.29 -16.61 13.66
N SER A 1019 3.29 -15.30 13.39
CA SER A 1019 4.39 -14.42 13.78
C SER A 1019 3.97 -13.20 14.58
N ASN A 1020 4.85 -12.69 15.45
CA ASN A 1020 4.62 -11.44 16.19
C ASN A 1020 3.29 -11.42 16.98
N CYS A 1021 2.77 -12.58 17.39
CA CYS A 1021 1.48 -12.71 18.02
C CYS A 1021 1.59 -12.75 19.55
N THR A 1022 0.60 -12.23 20.27
CA THR A 1022 0.60 -12.17 21.74
C THR A 1022 -0.62 -12.88 22.35
N PHE A 1023 -0.38 -13.87 23.20
CA PHE A 1023 -1.40 -14.41 24.10
C PHE A 1023 -1.22 -13.82 25.50
N ASP A 1024 -2.26 -13.22 26.05
CA ASP A 1024 -2.28 -12.49 27.33
C ASP A 1024 -3.65 -12.65 28.02
N GLY A 1025 -4.40 -13.67 27.61
CA GLY A 1025 -5.75 -14.00 28.07
C GLY A 1025 -5.82 -15.35 28.79
N SER A 1026 -7.02 -15.91 28.89
CA SER A 1026 -7.26 -17.16 29.62
C SER A 1026 -7.97 -18.21 28.75
N VAL A 1027 -7.53 -19.47 28.85
CA VAL A 1027 -8.22 -20.64 28.27
C VAL A 1027 -8.61 -21.60 29.41
N LYS A 1028 -9.90 -21.91 29.53
CA LYS A 1028 -10.45 -22.71 30.64
C LYS A 1028 -11.30 -23.86 30.12
N ALA A 1029 -11.26 -25.00 30.81
CA ALA A 1029 -12.13 -26.15 30.55
C ALA A 1029 -12.57 -26.84 31.85
N VAL A 1030 -13.84 -27.21 31.96
CA VAL A 1030 -14.43 -27.74 33.21
C VAL A 1030 -14.37 -29.28 33.29
N ASN A 1031 -14.57 -30.04 32.21
CA ASN A 1031 -14.42 -31.50 32.16
C ASN A 1031 -14.33 -32.00 30.69
N GLY A 1032 -13.76 -33.19 30.44
CA GLY A 1032 -14.03 -33.94 29.19
C GLY A 1032 -12.83 -34.44 28.38
N GLY A 1033 -12.92 -35.70 27.91
CA GLY A 1033 -12.35 -36.24 26.67
C GLY A 1033 -10.89 -35.97 26.28
N LYS A 1034 -10.61 -35.94 24.96
CA LYS A 1034 -9.26 -35.78 24.37
C LYS A 1034 -8.95 -34.30 24.11
N LEU A 1035 -8.81 -33.49 25.16
CA LEU A 1035 -8.56 -32.04 25.00
C LEU A 1035 -7.09 -31.69 24.81
N TYR A 1036 -6.80 -30.76 23.90
CA TYR A 1036 -5.48 -30.13 23.71
C TYR A 1036 -5.65 -28.61 23.72
N LEU A 1037 -5.10 -27.96 24.74
CA LEU A 1037 -5.28 -26.52 24.97
C LEU A 1037 -3.94 -25.77 24.83
N ALA A 1038 -3.93 -24.68 24.07
CA ALA A 1038 -2.77 -23.81 24.03
C ALA A 1038 -3.03 -22.31 23.85
N GLY A 1039 -2.01 -21.52 24.19
CA GLY A 1039 -2.02 -20.06 24.10
C GLY A 1039 -1.79 -19.51 22.69
N ILE A 1040 -0.88 -20.09 21.91
CA ILE A 1040 -0.59 -19.59 20.56
C ILE A 1040 -1.19 -20.48 19.47
N TYR A 1041 -1.02 -21.80 19.50
CA TYR A 1041 -1.37 -22.67 18.38
C TYR A 1041 -1.96 -24.00 18.81
N GLY A 1042 -2.97 -24.51 18.12
CA GLY A 1042 -3.59 -25.78 18.48
C GLY A 1042 -2.81 -26.99 17.94
N ASN A 1043 -3.01 -27.37 16.68
CA ASN A 1043 -2.51 -28.63 16.11
C ASN A 1043 -2.34 -28.57 14.58
N ASN A 1044 -1.29 -29.20 14.06
CA ASN A 1044 -1.03 -29.30 12.63
C ASN A 1044 -1.38 -30.70 12.05
N GLY A 1045 -2.29 -30.71 11.07
CA GLY A 1045 -2.79 -31.88 10.35
C GLY A 1045 -1.92 -32.35 9.19
N SER A 1046 -1.08 -31.49 8.58
CA SER A 1046 0.09 -31.81 7.73
C SER A 1046 0.95 -30.54 7.46
N ALA A 1047 2.08 -30.70 6.75
CA ALA A 1047 3.09 -29.72 6.27
C ALA A 1047 3.60 -28.65 7.25
N SER A 1048 4.57 -27.84 6.79
CA SER A 1048 5.43 -26.96 7.59
C SER A 1048 4.66 -25.83 8.28
N VAL A 1049 4.84 -25.68 9.59
CA VAL A 1049 4.28 -24.57 10.39
C VAL A 1049 5.40 -23.88 11.13
N VAL A 1050 5.46 -22.55 11.05
CA VAL A 1050 6.45 -21.74 11.76
C VAL A 1050 5.74 -20.81 12.75
N ILE A 1051 6.02 -20.95 14.03
CA ILE A 1051 5.67 -19.95 15.04
C ILE A 1051 6.91 -19.10 15.27
N ASP A 1052 6.86 -17.80 14.98
CA ASP A 1052 8.02 -16.90 15.07
C ASP A 1052 7.72 -15.68 15.94
N ASN A 1053 8.64 -15.30 16.83
CA ASN A 1053 8.55 -14.06 17.59
C ASN A 1053 7.19 -13.85 18.31
N CYS A 1054 6.56 -14.93 18.78
CA CYS A 1054 5.30 -14.86 19.51
C CYS A 1054 5.54 -14.77 21.02
N LYS A 1055 4.64 -14.13 21.74
CA LYS A 1055 4.76 -13.85 23.17
C LYS A 1055 3.58 -14.38 23.98
N THR A 1056 3.87 -14.93 25.15
CA THR A 1056 2.89 -15.12 26.24
C THR A 1056 3.34 -14.36 27.48
N THR A 1057 2.41 -13.88 28.30
CA THR A 1057 2.66 -12.93 29.39
C THR A 1057 2.37 -13.53 30.76
N ALA A 1058 2.75 -12.82 31.83
CA ALA A 1058 2.39 -13.23 33.20
C ALA A 1058 0.86 -13.34 33.46
N ARG A 1059 0.01 -12.74 32.61
CA ARG A 1059 -1.46 -12.85 32.70
C ARG A 1059 -2.03 -14.03 31.92
N SER A 1060 -1.27 -14.59 30.98
CA SER A 1060 -1.65 -15.78 30.24
C SER A 1060 -2.02 -16.90 31.21
N SER A 1061 -3.20 -17.50 31.07
CA SER A 1061 -3.61 -18.63 31.91
C SER A 1061 -4.27 -19.75 31.12
N ILE A 1062 -3.91 -21.00 31.42
CA ILE A 1062 -4.53 -22.19 30.83
C ILE A 1062 -4.89 -23.21 31.91
N SER A 1063 -6.14 -23.64 31.97
CA SER A 1063 -6.61 -24.61 32.97
C SER A 1063 -7.64 -25.57 32.39
N GLY A 1064 -7.63 -26.86 32.77
CA GLY A 1064 -8.64 -27.82 32.33
C GLY A 1064 -8.78 -29.05 33.23
N PHE A 1065 -9.85 -29.25 33.99
CA PHE A 1065 -9.89 -30.28 35.05
C PHE A 1065 -9.89 -31.76 34.56
N THR A 1066 -9.06 -32.59 35.20
CA THR A 1066 -9.06 -34.08 35.27
C THR A 1066 -8.90 -34.93 33.99
N ALA A 1067 -8.91 -34.39 32.77
CA ALA A 1067 -8.83 -35.23 31.55
C ALA A 1067 -8.07 -34.65 30.33
N ALA A 1068 -7.52 -33.44 30.39
CA ALA A 1068 -6.82 -32.86 29.24
C ALA A 1068 -5.60 -33.72 28.84
N LYS A 1069 -5.46 -33.99 27.54
CA LYS A 1069 -4.29 -34.71 27.00
C LYS A 1069 -3.07 -33.83 26.87
N SER A 1070 -3.25 -32.52 26.65
CA SER A 1070 -2.17 -31.55 26.53
C SER A 1070 -2.60 -30.15 26.94
N ILE A 1071 -1.73 -29.43 27.66
CA ILE A 1071 -1.88 -28.04 28.09
C ILE A 1071 -0.55 -27.32 27.82
N ALA A 1072 -0.55 -26.23 27.06
CA ALA A 1072 0.70 -25.60 26.63
C ALA A 1072 0.56 -24.11 26.37
N LEU A 1073 1.53 -23.28 26.75
CA LEU A 1073 1.46 -21.84 26.44
C LEU A 1073 1.72 -21.55 24.95
N ILE A 1074 2.52 -22.37 24.26
CA ILE A 1074 2.80 -22.19 22.83
C ILE A 1074 1.92 -23.08 21.97
N ALA A 1075 2.13 -24.40 21.94
CA ALA A 1075 1.32 -25.25 21.07
C ALA A 1075 0.78 -26.51 21.74
N ALA A 1076 -0.48 -26.83 21.46
CA ALA A 1076 -1.19 -27.88 22.17
C ALA A 1076 -0.79 -29.28 21.67
N ARG A 1077 -0.66 -29.46 20.35
CA ARG A 1077 -0.39 -30.76 19.74
C ARG A 1077 0.32 -30.66 18.38
N PRO A 1078 1.63 -30.40 18.36
CA PRO A 1078 2.45 -30.61 17.15
C PRO A 1078 2.42 -32.10 16.78
N ASN A 1079 1.76 -32.43 15.68
CA ASN A 1079 1.41 -33.81 15.30
C ASN A 1079 2.04 -34.25 13.97
N LYS A 1080 2.52 -33.32 13.13
CA LYS A 1080 3.17 -33.59 11.83
C LYS A 1080 4.50 -32.87 11.71
N ALA A 1081 5.47 -33.49 11.02
CA ALA A 1081 6.83 -32.97 10.88
C ALA A 1081 6.87 -31.62 10.18
N GLY A 1082 7.93 -30.83 10.44
CA GLY A 1082 8.09 -29.47 9.92
C GLY A 1082 7.45 -28.39 10.82
N PHE A 1083 7.26 -28.68 12.11
CA PHE A 1083 6.77 -27.68 13.07
C PHE A 1083 7.97 -26.97 13.73
N THR A 1084 8.14 -25.69 13.45
CA THR A 1084 9.20 -24.84 14.01
C THR A 1084 8.59 -23.81 14.94
N VAL A 1085 9.18 -23.62 16.12
CA VAL A 1085 8.92 -22.51 17.01
C VAL A 1085 10.22 -21.77 17.23
N LYS A 1086 10.27 -20.49 16.89
CA LYS A 1086 11.47 -19.69 16.99
C LYS A 1086 11.24 -18.30 17.55
N ASN A 1087 12.25 -17.76 18.22
CA ASN A 1087 12.27 -16.41 18.79
C ASN A 1087 11.10 -16.09 19.76
N CYS A 1088 10.38 -17.09 20.28
CA CYS A 1088 9.20 -16.86 21.11
C CYS A 1088 9.57 -16.60 22.58
N LYS A 1089 8.75 -15.80 23.26
CA LYS A 1089 8.90 -15.48 24.69
C LYS A 1089 7.71 -15.99 25.49
N VAL A 1090 7.97 -16.76 26.56
CA VAL A 1090 6.89 -17.49 27.27
C VAL A 1090 6.81 -17.15 28.74
N ALA A 1091 5.61 -16.81 29.22
CA ALA A 1091 5.25 -16.63 30.62
C ALA A 1091 3.76 -16.95 30.80
N GLY A 1092 3.35 -17.14 32.06
CA GLY A 1092 1.94 -17.34 32.39
C GLY A 1092 1.74 -18.39 33.46
N LYS A 1093 0.49 -18.81 33.61
CA LYS A 1093 0.03 -19.77 34.60
C LYS A 1093 -0.66 -20.95 33.92
N VAL A 1094 -0.42 -22.13 34.44
CA VAL A 1094 -1.01 -23.37 33.96
C VAL A 1094 -1.48 -24.19 35.14
N VAL A 1095 -2.65 -24.80 35.04
CA VAL A 1095 -3.12 -25.73 36.08
C VAL A 1095 -2.77 -27.15 35.62
N ASP A 1096 -1.84 -27.81 36.31
CA ASP A 1096 -1.48 -29.19 35.99
C ASP A 1096 -2.55 -30.14 36.49
N VAL A 1097 -3.23 -30.77 35.54
CA VAL A 1097 -4.35 -31.66 35.79
C VAL A 1097 -3.98 -33.13 35.66
N THR A 1098 -2.69 -33.40 35.45
CA THR A 1098 -2.11 -34.75 35.39
C THR A 1098 -1.60 -35.23 36.76
N ALA A 1099 -1.50 -34.34 37.75
CA ALA A 1099 -1.19 -34.66 39.14
C ALA A 1099 -2.44 -35.13 39.92
N GLU A 1100 -2.26 -35.99 40.94
CA GLU A 1100 -3.36 -36.49 41.80
C GLU A 1100 -4.14 -35.36 42.51
N GLU A 1101 -3.50 -34.21 42.74
CA GLU A 1101 -4.08 -32.98 43.29
C GLU A 1101 -3.76 -31.80 42.33
N PRO A 1102 -4.75 -31.25 41.60
CA PRO A 1102 -4.51 -30.15 40.66
C PRO A 1102 -3.97 -28.90 41.36
N SER A 1103 -2.87 -28.34 40.86
CA SER A 1103 -2.27 -27.11 41.41
C SER A 1103 -1.92 -26.12 40.30
N GLU A 1104 -2.07 -24.82 40.61
CA GLU A 1104 -1.65 -23.75 39.72
C GLU A 1104 -0.12 -23.64 39.72
N ILE A 1105 0.47 -23.70 38.53
CA ILE A 1105 1.91 -23.61 38.30
C ILE A 1105 2.17 -22.30 37.57
N THR A 1106 3.05 -21.49 38.14
CA THR A 1106 3.59 -20.31 37.45
C THR A 1106 4.78 -20.74 36.60
N VAL A 1107 4.76 -20.34 35.33
CA VAL A 1107 5.86 -20.58 34.40
C VAL A 1107 6.98 -19.59 34.70
N THR A 1108 8.19 -20.12 34.83
CA THR A 1108 9.44 -19.43 35.16
C THR A 1108 10.52 -19.85 34.17
N ALA A 1109 11.70 -19.22 34.22
CA ALA A 1109 12.83 -19.61 33.39
C ALA A 1109 13.25 -21.08 33.60
N ASP A 1110 13.02 -21.63 34.79
CA ASP A 1110 13.46 -22.99 35.15
C ASP A 1110 12.51 -24.10 34.67
N ASN A 1111 11.25 -23.78 34.37
CA ASN A 1111 10.23 -24.76 33.98
C ASN A 1111 9.54 -24.45 32.63
N ILE A 1112 9.97 -23.41 31.91
CA ILE A 1112 9.40 -23.01 30.62
C ILE A 1112 9.30 -24.14 29.61
N ALA A 1113 10.35 -24.96 29.48
CA ALA A 1113 10.41 -26.04 28.49
C ALA A 1113 9.26 -27.04 28.68
N ASP A 1114 8.88 -27.31 29.93
CA ASP A 1114 7.78 -28.22 30.26
C ASP A 1114 6.44 -27.69 29.80
N TRP A 1115 6.25 -26.37 29.80
CA TRP A 1115 4.96 -25.71 29.58
C TRP A 1115 4.81 -25.08 28.20
N MET A 1116 5.86 -25.05 27.38
CA MET A 1116 5.74 -24.71 25.96
C MET A 1116 4.91 -25.76 25.19
N PHE A 1117 5.02 -27.04 25.59
CA PHE A 1117 4.32 -28.20 25.00
C PHE A 1117 4.15 -29.34 26.03
N LYS A 1118 3.19 -29.28 26.98
CA LYS A 1118 2.99 -30.33 28.00
C LYS A 1118 1.87 -31.30 27.62
N GLY A 1119 2.16 -32.59 27.44
CA GLY A 1119 1.13 -33.65 27.36
C GLY A 1119 1.40 -34.79 26.37
N SER A 1120 0.43 -35.71 26.24
CA SER A 1120 0.51 -36.94 25.39
C SER A 1120 0.28 -36.69 23.89
N GLY A 1121 0.24 -35.42 23.47
CA GLY A 1121 -0.21 -35.01 22.15
C GLY A 1121 0.89 -34.84 21.09
N THR A 1122 2.08 -34.45 21.50
CA THR A 1122 3.20 -34.17 20.59
C THR A 1122 3.77 -35.47 20.05
N THR A 1123 3.57 -35.76 18.77
CA THR A 1123 3.97 -37.04 18.14
C THR A 1123 5.16 -36.90 17.18
N VAL A 1124 5.74 -35.71 17.06
CA VAL A 1124 6.84 -35.38 16.16
C VAL A 1124 7.88 -34.51 16.84
N ASN A 1125 9.09 -34.47 16.28
CA ASN A 1125 10.10 -33.51 16.70
C ASN A 1125 9.64 -32.10 16.30
N VAL A 1126 9.67 -31.19 17.27
CA VAL A 1126 9.47 -29.75 17.07
C VAL A 1126 10.84 -29.10 16.99
N THR A 1127 11.08 -28.28 15.97
CA THR A 1127 12.30 -27.46 15.87
C THR A 1127 12.13 -26.24 16.78
N LEU A 1128 13.02 -26.07 17.76
CA LEU A 1128 13.01 -24.94 18.68
C LEU A 1128 14.27 -24.10 18.48
N GLU A 1129 14.13 -22.80 18.21
CA GLU A 1129 15.26 -21.88 17.97
C GLU A 1129 15.07 -20.60 18.79
N ASN A 1130 16.02 -20.20 19.63
CA ASN A 1130 16.00 -18.89 20.32
C ASN A 1130 14.72 -18.56 21.14
N ASN A 1131 13.98 -19.58 21.60
CA ASN A 1131 12.84 -19.37 22.49
C ASN A 1131 13.31 -19.17 23.94
N GLY A 1132 12.60 -18.38 24.74
CA GLY A 1132 13.00 -18.14 26.12
C GLY A 1132 11.89 -17.63 27.02
N TYR A 1133 12.21 -17.48 28.30
CA TYR A 1133 11.30 -16.90 29.28
C TYR A 1133 11.00 -15.45 28.97
N ASN A 1134 9.72 -15.09 29.09
CA ASN A 1134 9.28 -13.71 29.05
C ASN A 1134 9.36 -13.12 30.47
N ALA A 1135 10.31 -12.22 30.71
CA ALA A 1135 10.50 -11.56 32.01
C ALA A 1135 9.64 -10.29 32.19
N GLU A 1136 8.95 -9.86 31.12
CA GLU A 1136 7.98 -8.75 31.12
C GLU A 1136 6.58 -9.24 31.48
#